data_AF-R7C6L1-F1
#
_entry.id   AF-R7C6L1-F1
#
_cell.length_a   1.000
_cell.length_b   1.000
_cell.length_c   1.000
_cell.angle_alpha   90.00
_cell.angle_beta   90.00
_cell.angle_gamma   90.00
#
_symmetry.space_group_name_H-M   'P 1'
#
loop_
_entity.id
_entity.type
_entity.pdbx_description
1 polymer ?
#
loop_
_entity_poly.entity_id
_entity_poly.type
_entity_poly.pdbx_seq_one_letter_code
_entity_poly.pdbx_strand_id
1 'polypeptide(L)'
;MGLKRKKRLLGILIFSLVIGMMGSAGGEAEAKKKIILNKKKAVIYVGGQLRLKVKGTKKKVKWSSKEKKIATVSKKGVVKGKRAGKTKITAKVKGKKLVCRLTVKAKKKADIKPGVTKKPDLEDKKTPQGTPAPSAAGESTANPAKVTQTPTAEPTVTPTAVPTATPVDTSKPEPVFSKESGSYEDSFELALYAPKGSRIYYTTDGSEPSVDTVGSKENTSKVPAKLPTNEYKEKITVKNRDSEANRLCSRVNIPYMYDPMDYYNGPFYPEVSAVPKATVIRAMAVDEKGNTSKTVTKTYFVDKDLAEVYKNASVISVVTDPDNLLSEEKGIYRYGNWENSGAEWERPAAVTYFEEDGTIPFETTMGMRIHGNYTRRWGQKSLRFYFREELGLKNLKGYQLIPGAVNADGKPTKKYKRFILRNGGNEYAYSKMQDVFIQSLVSDRAFTTQSSRPCVLFLNGEYWGLYNLMERYSDNYLEEEFGVDKDNVVVIKNDELDEGKEEDYALYEQLQAMADLDMSLTDNYEKFKKMVDIQSYLDYYATEIYIGNKDWPDNNVQLWRTREDDGSDYGDTKWRYMLYDTEYSMNLWGQDNNGNTNRLQEARNKDALFDALCKNDSFKQSLADTLMDLADKNFKSADAAKKLDAMAAVYRPLMAQYKKRFGNGDVDSRVEDMKSFMANRKSQIKKHIQESFSITVK
;
A
#
# COMPACT_ATOMS: atom_id res chain seq x y z
N MET A 1 36.53 43.39 -48.26
CA MET A 1 35.92 43.37 -49.60
C MET A 1 34.61 42.62 -49.55
N GLY A 2 33.51 43.31 -49.85
CA GLY A 2 32.23 42.83 -50.38
C GLY A 2 31.43 41.73 -49.64
N LEU A 3 30.10 41.74 -49.56
CA LEU A 3 29.08 42.69 -49.99
C LEU A 3 27.71 42.06 -49.59
N LYS A 4 26.86 42.81 -48.86
CA LYS A 4 25.36 42.94 -49.01
C LYS A 4 24.47 41.67 -48.88
N ARG A 5 23.22 41.65 -48.37
CA ARG A 5 22.08 42.60 -48.09
C ARG A 5 21.10 41.81 -47.15
N LYS A 6 20.61 42.30 -46.00
CA LYS A 6 19.47 43.22 -45.69
C LYS A 6 18.02 42.80 -46.07
N LYS A 7 17.11 43.00 -45.07
CA LYS A 7 15.62 43.17 -45.04
C LYS A 7 14.80 41.94 -44.60
N ARG A 8 13.71 41.99 -43.81
CA ARG A 8 12.96 42.98 -42.96
C ARG A 8 11.95 42.13 -42.12
N LEU A 9 11.85 42.33 -40.80
CA LEU A 9 10.70 42.89 -40.03
C LEU A 9 9.28 42.39 -40.38
N LEU A 10 8.62 41.72 -39.42
CA LEU A 10 7.29 42.14 -38.90
C LEU A 10 7.06 41.53 -37.50
N GLY A 11 6.85 42.39 -36.51
CA GLY A 11 6.32 42.02 -35.20
C GLY A 11 4.83 42.38 -35.12
N ILE A 12 4.10 41.67 -34.26
CA ILE A 12 2.88 42.17 -33.63
C ILE A 12 2.95 41.76 -32.15
N LEU A 13 2.76 42.78 -31.31
CA LEU A 13 2.83 42.81 -29.85
C LEU A 13 1.61 43.62 -29.41
N ILE A 14 0.86 43.16 -28.42
CA ILE A 14 -0.19 43.90 -27.67
C ILE A 14 -0.18 43.26 -26.26
N PHE A 15 -0.01 43.91 -25.09
CA PHE A 15 0.23 45.29 -24.61
C PHE A 15 0.71 45.13 -23.13
N SER A 16 1.91 45.58 -22.70
CA SER A 16 2.23 46.81 -21.91
C SER A 16 1.99 46.70 -20.39
N LEU A 17 2.95 46.96 -19.47
CA LEU A 17 3.56 48.25 -19.04
C LEU A 17 4.90 47.98 -18.27
N VAL A 18 6.12 48.29 -18.75
CA VAL A 18 7.02 49.47 -18.67
C VAL A 18 7.49 49.97 -17.28
N ILE A 19 8.80 49.79 -16.99
CA ILE A 19 9.88 50.69 -16.48
C ILE A 19 11.08 49.73 -16.21
N GLY A 20 12.36 49.93 -16.53
CA GLY A 20 13.21 51.01 -17.02
C GLY A 20 14.67 50.57 -16.74
N MET A 21 15.60 50.85 -17.65
CA MET A 21 16.96 50.26 -17.78
C MET A 21 17.95 50.59 -16.66
N MET A 22 18.92 49.68 -16.40
CA MET A 22 20.37 49.96 -16.41
C MET A 22 21.18 48.66 -16.15
N GLY A 23 22.22 48.43 -16.95
CA GLY A 23 23.03 47.20 -16.89
C GLY A 23 24.31 47.32 -16.05
N SER A 24 24.91 46.18 -15.72
CA SER A 24 26.37 45.98 -15.80
C SER A 24 26.70 44.48 -15.69
N ALA A 25 27.93 44.17 -16.06
CA ALA A 25 28.46 42.85 -16.36
C ALA A 25 28.63 41.93 -15.13
N GLY A 26 28.54 40.62 -15.39
CA GLY A 26 28.91 39.58 -14.45
C GLY A 26 28.79 38.22 -15.13
N GLY A 27 29.87 37.77 -15.78
CA GLY A 27 29.94 36.40 -16.27
C GLY A 27 30.22 35.46 -15.12
N GLU A 28 29.36 34.47 -14.91
CA GLU A 28 29.70 33.23 -14.22
C GLU A 28 29.33 32.03 -15.10
N ALA A 29 30.30 31.15 -15.29
CA ALA A 29 30.19 29.99 -16.16
C ALA A 29 29.29 28.93 -15.53
N GLU A 30 28.13 28.69 -16.15
CA GLU A 30 27.16 27.66 -15.77
C GLU A 30 27.77 26.24 -15.93
N ALA A 31 27.88 25.49 -14.83
CA ALA A 31 28.34 24.11 -14.85
C ALA A 31 27.40 23.23 -15.70
N LYS A 32 27.92 22.67 -16.80
CA LYS A 32 27.14 21.88 -17.77
C LYS A 32 26.52 20.62 -17.14
N LYS A 33 25.21 20.64 -16.85
CA LYS A 33 24.41 19.48 -16.41
C LYS A 33 24.73 18.20 -17.23
N LYS A 34 25.05 17.10 -16.56
CA LYS A 34 25.43 15.81 -17.18
C LYS A 34 24.24 15.17 -17.89
N ILE A 35 24.32 15.04 -19.21
CA ILE A 35 23.27 14.44 -20.04
C ILE A 35 23.26 12.91 -19.86
N ILE A 36 22.18 12.34 -19.32
CA ILE A 36 22.04 10.91 -19.00
C ILE A 36 20.67 10.33 -19.42
N LEU A 37 20.58 9.01 -19.57
CA LEU A 37 19.29 8.30 -19.73
C LEU A 37 18.73 7.92 -18.36
N ASN A 38 17.40 8.00 -18.21
CA ASN A 38 16.70 7.49 -17.02
C ASN A 38 16.92 5.99 -16.79
N LYS A 39 17.07 5.19 -17.86
CA LYS A 39 17.33 3.74 -17.76
C LYS A 39 18.38 3.28 -18.79
N LYS A 40 19.46 2.63 -18.33
CA LYS A 40 20.53 2.04 -19.18
C LYS A 40 20.27 0.57 -19.55
N LYS A 41 19.37 -0.11 -18.83
CA LYS A 41 18.88 -1.47 -19.10
C LYS A 41 17.37 -1.52 -18.82
N ALA A 42 16.61 -2.31 -19.58
CA ALA A 42 15.18 -2.51 -19.35
C ALA A 42 14.69 -3.86 -19.92
N VAL A 43 13.60 -4.37 -19.35
CA VAL A 43 12.90 -5.58 -19.82
C VAL A 43 11.44 -5.25 -20.03
N ILE A 44 10.86 -5.64 -21.16
CA ILE A 44 9.42 -5.53 -21.47
C ILE A 44 8.93 -6.81 -22.15
N TYR A 45 7.62 -7.02 -22.23
CA TYR A 45 7.03 -8.13 -22.99
C TYR A 45 6.65 -7.71 -24.41
N VAL A 46 6.46 -8.67 -25.33
CA VAL A 46 5.88 -8.41 -26.66
C VAL A 46 4.53 -7.69 -26.51
N GLY A 47 4.38 -6.53 -27.15
CA GLY A 47 3.23 -5.64 -27.01
C GLY A 47 3.35 -4.59 -25.89
N GLY A 48 4.21 -4.82 -24.90
CA GLY A 48 4.45 -3.89 -23.79
C GLY A 48 5.20 -2.62 -24.23
N GLN A 49 5.09 -1.57 -23.42
CA GLN A 49 5.71 -0.26 -23.68
C GLN A 49 6.49 0.26 -22.47
N LEU A 50 7.45 1.15 -22.74
CA LEU A 50 8.31 1.80 -21.75
C LEU A 50 8.72 3.16 -22.30
N ARG A 51 8.77 4.21 -21.49
CA ARG A 51 9.29 5.52 -21.92
C ARG A 51 10.73 5.76 -21.43
N LEU A 52 11.64 6.01 -22.37
CA LEU A 52 12.98 6.48 -22.07
C LEU A 52 13.02 8.02 -22.11
N LYS A 53 13.63 8.63 -21.10
CA LYS A 53 13.82 10.09 -20.98
C LYS A 53 15.32 10.41 -20.92
N VAL A 54 15.74 11.48 -21.60
CA VAL A 54 17.09 12.02 -21.46
C VAL A 54 17.05 13.18 -20.47
N LYS A 55 17.72 13.04 -19.33
CA LYS A 55 17.85 14.08 -18.30
C LYS A 55 19.04 14.99 -18.62
N GLY A 56 19.00 16.24 -18.15
CA GLY A 56 20.11 17.20 -18.30
C GLY A 56 20.12 17.99 -19.62
N THR A 57 19.05 17.95 -20.44
CA THR A 57 18.92 18.84 -21.60
C THR A 57 17.46 19.04 -22.04
N LYS A 58 17.10 20.29 -22.41
CA LYS A 58 15.82 20.64 -23.06
C LYS A 58 15.86 20.50 -24.60
N LYS A 59 17.00 20.10 -25.18
CA LYS A 59 17.15 19.97 -26.65
C LYS A 59 16.47 18.69 -27.15
N LYS A 60 15.91 18.76 -28.36
CA LYS A 60 15.24 17.63 -29.03
C LYS A 60 16.16 16.41 -29.15
N VAL A 61 15.68 15.27 -28.65
CA VAL A 61 16.40 13.99 -28.68
C VAL A 61 16.02 13.21 -29.94
N LYS A 62 17.01 12.68 -30.66
CA LYS A 62 16.80 11.77 -31.79
C LYS A 62 16.89 10.32 -31.29
N TRP A 63 15.78 9.59 -31.40
CA TRP A 63 15.68 8.20 -30.96
C TRP A 63 15.85 7.21 -32.11
N SER A 64 16.51 6.08 -31.84
CA SER A 64 16.58 4.96 -32.78
C SER A 64 16.61 3.62 -32.06
N SER A 65 16.07 2.57 -32.69
CA SER A 65 16.22 1.19 -32.25
C SER A 65 17.20 0.47 -33.18
N LYS A 66 18.12 -0.32 -32.62
CA LYS A 66 19.04 -1.16 -33.39
C LYS A 66 18.27 -2.23 -34.17
N GLU A 67 17.33 -2.92 -33.53
CA GLU A 67 16.53 -3.99 -34.14
C GLU A 67 15.03 -3.62 -34.10
N LYS A 68 14.56 -2.92 -35.13
CA LYS A 68 13.15 -2.46 -35.21
C LYS A 68 12.13 -3.60 -35.22
N LYS A 69 12.55 -4.81 -35.61
CA LYS A 69 11.74 -6.04 -35.54
C LYS A 69 11.54 -6.54 -34.09
N ILE A 70 12.48 -6.24 -33.18
CA ILE A 70 12.40 -6.59 -31.75
C ILE A 70 11.68 -5.50 -30.97
N ALA A 71 12.04 -4.23 -31.17
CA ALA A 71 11.34 -3.10 -30.55
C ALA A 71 11.48 -1.82 -31.39
N THR A 72 10.44 -0.98 -31.38
CA THR A 72 10.46 0.35 -32.00
C THR A 72 10.50 1.43 -30.93
N VAL A 73 11.02 2.63 -31.28
CA VAL A 73 11.00 3.80 -30.40
C VAL A 73 10.40 5.00 -31.15
N SER A 74 9.49 5.72 -30.51
CA SER A 74 8.84 6.91 -31.08
C SER A 74 9.75 8.15 -30.97
N LYS A 75 9.36 9.25 -31.65
CA LYS A 75 10.04 10.56 -31.52
C LYS A 75 10.03 11.10 -30.08
N LYS A 76 9.08 10.66 -29.24
CA LYS A 76 8.94 11.03 -27.83
C LYS A 76 9.66 10.06 -26.86
N GLY A 77 10.40 9.06 -27.36
CA GLY A 77 11.15 8.10 -26.52
C GLY A 77 10.32 6.93 -26.00
N VAL A 78 9.10 6.71 -26.52
CA VAL A 78 8.26 5.55 -26.16
C VAL A 78 8.71 4.34 -26.94
N VAL A 79 9.17 3.31 -26.23
CA VAL A 79 9.66 2.04 -26.73
C VAL A 79 8.54 1.00 -26.68
N LYS A 80 8.24 0.34 -27.81
CA LYS A 80 7.25 -0.74 -27.90
C LYS A 80 7.93 -2.05 -28.29
N GLY A 81 7.75 -3.10 -27.49
CA GLY A 81 8.23 -4.44 -27.79
C GLY A 81 7.39 -5.09 -28.90
N LYS A 82 8.02 -5.59 -29.96
CA LYS A 82 7.34 -6.22 -31.11
C LYS A 82 7.57 -7.72 -31.18
N ARG A 83 8.77 -8.18 -30.85
CA ARG A 83 9.14 -9.61 -30.88
C ARG A 83 10.11 -9.90 -29.76
N ALA A 84 10.07 -11.12 -29.22
CA ALA A 84 11.04 -11.56 -28.23
C ALA A 84 12.48 -11.45 -28.78
N GLY A 85 13.41 -11.02 -27.93
CA GLY A 85 14.82 -10.83 -28.27
C GLY A 85 15.44 -9.64 -27.56
N LYS A 86 16.77 -9.49 -27.71
CA LYS A 86 17.53 -8.37 -27.13
C LYS A 86 17.83 -7.33 -28.19
N THR A 87 17.68 -6.05 -27.86
CA THR A 87 18.05 -4.93 -28.73
C THR A 87 18.63 -3.74 -27.95
N LYS A 88 19.02 -2.68 -28.64
CA LYS A 88 19.53 -1.44 -28.05
C LYS A 88 18.70 -0.27 -28.55
N ILE A 89 18.16 0.53 -27.62
CA ILE A 89 17.53 1.82 -27.93
C ILE A 89 18.54 2.93 -27.69
N THR A 90 18.74 3.79 -28.67
CA THR A 90 19.73 4.87 -28.65
C THR A 90 19.04 6.23 -28.64
N ALA A 91 19.47 7.11 -27.74
CA ALA A 91 19.18 8.54 -27.76
C ALA A 91 20.42 9.31 -28.22
N LYS A 92 20.27 10.15 -29.25
CA LYS A 92 21.30 11.10 -29.69
C LYS A 92 20.85 12.53 -29.36
N VAL A 93 21.67 13.27 -28.63
CA VAL A 93 21.43 14.69 -28.31
C VAL A 93 22.75 15.40 -28.03
N LYS A 94 22.93 16.63 -28.55
CA LYS A 94 24.15 17.43 -28.40
C LYS A 94 25.45 16.64 -28.68
N GLY A 95 25.49 15.87 -29.78
CA GLY A 95 26.63 15.03 -30.15
C GLY A 95 26.86 13.78 -29.27
N LYS A 96 26.17 13.65 -28.13
CA LYS A 96 26.28 12.48 -27.24
C LYS A 96 25.33 11.36 -27.65
N LYS A 97 25.79 10.12 -27.48
CA LYS A 97 25.03 8.88 -27.73
C LYS A 97 24.81 8.15 -26.41
N LEU A 98 23.55 8.03 -26.00
CA LEU A 98 23.15 7.29 -24.80
C LEU A 98 22.41 6.03 -25.21
N VAL A 99 22.67 4.90 -24.54
CA VAL A 99 22.16 3.58 -24.95
C VAL A 99 21.45 2.88 -23.80
N CYS A 100 20.23 2.43 -24.05
CA CYS A 100 19.50 1.49 -23.21
C CYS A 100 19.56 0.08 -23.83
N ARG A 101 20.03 -0.92 -23.07
CA ARG A 101 19.98 -2.34 -23.46
C ARG A 101 18.58 -2.89 -23.12
N LEU A 102 17.81 -3.27 -24.13
CA LEU A 102 16.43 -3.73 -23.99
C LEU A 102 16.34 -5.24 -24.20
N THR A 103 15.62 -5.93 -23.31
CA THR A 103 15.19 -7.32 -23.53
C THR A 103 13.67 -7.35 -23.70
N VAL A 104 13.19 -7.87 -24.82
CA VAL A 104 11.77 -8.14 -25.05
C VAL A 104 11.53 -9.62 -24.81
N LYS A 105 10.66 -9.98 -23.87
CA LYS A 105 10.27 -11.37 -23.59
C LYS A 105 8.98 -11.72 -24.35
N ALA A 106 8.83 -12.97 -24.79
CA ALA A 106 7.58 -13.43 -25.39
C ALA A 106 6.43 -13.38 -24.36
N LYS A 107 5.22 -13.06 -24.79
CA LYS A 107 4.01 -13.37 -24.01
C LYS A 107 3.73 -14.87 -24.20
N LYS A 108 3.49 -15.63 -23.12
CA LYS A 108 2.99 -17.01 -23.27
C LYS A 108 1.57 -16.93 -23.87
N LYS A 109 1.27 -17.76 -24.87
CA LYS A 109 -0.10 -17.91 -25.37
C LYS A 109 -0.90 -18.64 -24.29
N ALA A 110 -2.06 -18.10 -23.95
CA ALA A 110 -3.10 -18.87 -23.28
C ALA A 110 -3.69 -19.85 -24.31
N ASP A 111 -3.77 -21.12 -23.97
CA ASP A 111 -4.51 -22.10 -24.78
C ASP A 111 -6.01 -21.82 -24.60
N ILE A 112 -6.63 -21.23 -25.62
CA ILE A 112 -8.07 -20.99 -25.69
C ILE A 112 -8.65 -21.98 -26.70
N LYS A 113 -9.52 -22.90 -26.24
CA LYS A 113 -10.43 -23.66 -27.11
C LYS A 113 -11.59 -22.75 -27.57
N PRO A 114 -12.14 -22.91 -28.79
CA PRO A 114 -13.03 -21.94 -29.42
C PRO A 114 -14.53 -22.14 -29.14
N GLY A 115 -15.28 -21.03 -29.13
CA GLY A 115 -16.75 -20.92 -29.08
C GLY A 115 -17.22 -20.34 -27.75
N VAL A 116 -17.81 -19.14 -27.64
CA VAL A 116 -19.04 -18.67 -28.30
C VAL A 116 -19.00 -17.15 -28.48
N THR A 117 -19.39 -16.70 -29.67
CA THR A 117 -19.61 -15.29 -30.04
C THR A 117 -20.89 -14.74 -29.40
N LYS A 118 -20.80 -13.61 -28.70
CA LYS A 118 -21.97 -12.74 -28.46
C LYS A 118 -21.76 -11.39 -29.15
N LYS A 119 -22.68 -11.11 -30.07
CA LYS A 119 -22.92 -9.84 -30.76
C LYS A 119 -23.67 -8.89 -29.81
N PRO A 120 -23.42 -7.57 -29.84
CA PRO A 120 -24.23 -6.61 -29.09
C PRO A 120 -25.41 -6.14 -29.95
N ASP A 121 -26.62 -6.19 -29.39
CA ASP A 121 -27.77 -5.45 -29.92
C ASP A 121 -28.05 -4.23 -29.05
N LEU A 122 -28.39 -3.14 -29.75
CA LEU A 122 -28.75 -1.81 -29.28
C LEU A 122 -30.28 -1.67 -29.22
N GLU A 123 -30.72 -0.62 -28.49
CA GLU A 123 -32.07 0.00 -28.46
C GLU A 123 -33.13 -0.73 -27.59
N ASP A 124 -34.05 -0.08 -26.85
CA ASP A 124 -34.48 1.32 -26.84
C ASP A 124 -35.16 1.73 -25.51
N LYS A 125 -35.36 3.05 -25.37
CA LYS A 125 -35.96 3.88 -24.29
C LYS A 125 -37.29 3.40 -23.65
N LYS A 126 -37.50 3.81 -22.38
CA LYS A 126 -38.58 4.77 -21.99
C LYS A 126 -38.47 5.25 -20.53
N THR A 127 -38.67 6.56 -20.36
CA THR A 127 -38.89 7.37 -19.15
C THR A 127 -40.26 7.06 -18.51
N PRO A 128 -40.54 7.43 -17.23
CA PRO A 128 -41.02 8.79 -16.97
C PRO A 128 -40.53 9.48 -15.67
N GLN A 129 -40.68 10.80 -15.76
CA GLN A 129 -40.36 11.91 -14.88
C GLN A 129 -41.48 12.17 -13.86
N GLY A 130 -41.15 12.73 -12.69
CA GLY A 130 -42.14 13.27 -11.76
C GLY A 130 -41.59 13.70 -10.42
N THR A 131 -41.08 14.93 -10.33
CA THR A 131 -41.03 15.73 -9.09
C THR A 131 -42.17 16.75 -9.15
N PRO A 132 -42.69 17.27 -8.02
CA PRO A 132 -42.06 18.46 -7.42
C PRO A 132 -42.05 18.50 -5.87
N ALA A 133 -41.06 19.22 -5.32
CA ALA A 133 -41.04 19.75 -3.94
C ALA A 133 -41.89 21.05 -3.85
N PRO A 134 -42.15 21.68 -2.68
CA PRO A 134 -41.12 22.52 -1.97
C PRO A 134 -41.26 22.56 -0.41
N SER A 135 -40.17 22.68 0.37
CA SER A 135 -39.53 23.89 0.96
C SER A 135 -39.95 24.27 2.41
N ALA A 136 -38.93 24.58 3.23
CA ALA A 136 -38.81 25.58 4.32
C ALA A 136 -38.07 24.98 5.55
N ALA A 137 -36.79 25.29 5.81
CA ALA A 137 -36.20 26.51 6.39
C ALA A 137 -36.29 26.59 7.94
N GLY A 138 -35.13 26.68 8.60
CA GLY A 138 -34.97 26.92 10.04
C GLY A 138 -33.50 27.01 10.48
N GLU A 139 -32.97 28.22 10.51
CA GLU A 139 -31.75 28.69 11.22
C GLU A 139 -31.89 28.43 12.76
N SER A 140 -30.91 28.47 13.68
CA SER A 140 -29.48 28.83 13.80
C SER A 140 -29.06 28.44 15.24
N THR A 141 -27.76 28.25 15.49
CA THR A 141 -26.95 28.81 16.63
C THR A 141 -25.88 27.84 17.14
N ALA A 142 -24.77 28.43 17.58
CA ALA A 142 -23.47 27.82 17.77
C ALA A 142 -23.07 27.60 19.24
N ASN A 143 -22.21 26.57 19.42
CA ASN A 143 -21.04 26.49 20.31
C ASN A 143 -21.23 26.14 21.82
N PRO A 144 -20.16 25.74 22.56
CA PRO A 144 -19.65 24.36 22.64
C PRO A 144 -19.57 23.83 24.10
N ALA A 145 -19.62 22.51 24.31
CA ALA A 145 -19.37 21.91 25.63
C ALA A 145 -18.73 20.51 25.58
N LYS A 146 -17.46 20.46 25.97
CA LYS A 146 -16.80 19.50 26.89
C LYS A 146 -17.57 18.20 27.17
N VAL A 147 -17.15 17.09 26.56
CA VAL A 147 -17.66 15.75 26.86
C VAL A 147 -16.80 15.12 27.96
N THR A 148 -17.37 15.06 29.16
CA THR A 148 -16.89 14.26 30.29
C THR A 148 -17.34 12.82 30.07
N GLN A 149 -16.40 11.88 30.10
CA GLN A 149 -16.67 10.44 30.02
C GLN A 149 -17.43 9.97 31.26
N THR A 150 -18.53 9.25 31.07
CA THR A 150 -19.21 8.45 32.10
C THR A 150 -19.17 6.99 31.64
N PRO A 151 -18.90 6.00 32.52
CA PRO A 151 -18.65 4.63 32.10
C PRO A 151 -19.95 3.91 31.73
N THR A 152 -19.98 3.31 30.54
CA THR A 152 -21.05 2.42 30.11
C THR A 152 -20.91 1.07 30.81
N ALA A 153 -22.02 0.57 31.37
CA ALA A 153 -22.11 -0.68 32.10
C ALA A 153 -21.64 -1.89 31.26
N GLU A 154 -20.92 -2.81 31.91
CA GLU A 154 -20.54 -4.12 31.37
C GLU A 154 -21.77 -4.96 30.98
N PRO A 155 -21.78 -5.61 29.81
CA PRO A 155 -22.81 -6.59 29.50
C PRO A 155 -22.50 -7.91 30.24
N THR A 156 -23.43 -8.33 31.10
CA THR A 156 -23.41 -9.65 31.72
C THR A 156 -23.66 -10.73 30.66
N VAL A 157 -22.65 -11.56 30.39
CA VAL A 157 -22.75 -12.68 29.45
C VAL A 157 -23.50 -13.83 30.13
N THR A 158 -24.65 -14.21 29.57
CA THR A 158 -25.36 -15.45 29.96
C THR A 158 -24.84 -16.57 29.05
N PRO A 159 -24.52 -17.77 29.56
CA PRO A 159 -24.03 -18.88 28.73
C PRO A 159 -25.06 -19.28 27.68
N THR A 160 -24.66 -19.22 26.41
CA THR A 160 -25.47 -19.63 25.26
C THR A 160 -25.74 -21.14 25.33
N ALA A 161 -27.01 -21.51 25.42
CA ALA A 161 -27.46 -22.90 25.33
C ALA A 161 -26.99 -23.54 24.02
N VAL A 162 -26.62 -24.83 24.10
CA VAL A 162 -26.22 -25.66 22.94
C VAL A 162 -27.30 -25.56 21.83
N PRO A 163 -26.96 -25.15 20.60
CA PRO A 163 -27.95 -24.99 19.55
C PRO A 163 -28.52 -26.34 19.13
N THR A 164 -29.84 -26.46 19.19
CA THR A 164 -30.60 -27.55 18.54
C THR A 164 -30.44 -27.42 17.02
N ALA A 165 -30.27 -28.53 16.31
CA ALA A 165 -29.95 -28.55 14.88
C ALA A 165 -30.98 -27.77 14.05
N THR A 166 -30.59 -26.59 13.55
CA THR A 166 -31.35 -25.81 12.58
C THR A 166 -31.50 -26.62 11.28
N PRO A 167 -32.69 -26.67 10.65
CA PRO A 167 -32.84 -27.30 9.34
C PRO A 167 -31.87 -26.67 8.32
N VAL A 168 -31.06 -27.51 7.67
CA VAL A 168 -30.02 -27.06 6.72
C VAL A 168 -30.67 -26.66 5.40
N ASP A 169 -30.55 -25.39 5.01
CA ASP A 169 -31.06 -24.88 3.74
C ASP A 169 -30.20 -25.38 2.56
N THR A 170 -30.71 -26.35 1.82
CA THR A 170 -30.06 -26.92 0.61
C THR A 170 -30.69 -26.40 -0.69
N SER A 171 -31.36 -25.24 -0.65
CA SER A 171 -31.96 -24.62 -1.84
C SER A 171 -30.94 -24.03 -2.82
N LYS A 172 -29.73 -23.73 -2.35
CA LYS A 172 -28.63 -23.17 -3.14
C LYS A 172 -27.67 -24.25 -3.64
N PRO A 173 -27.01 -24.05 -4.80
CA PRO A 173 -26.10 -25.05 -5.36
C PRO A 173 -24.81 -25.24 -4.54
N GLU A 174 -24.40 -24.26 -3.72
CA GLU A 174 -23.19 -24.34 -2.91
C GLU A 174 -23.30 -25.31 -1.72
N PRO A 175 -22.19 -25.97 -1.29
CA PRO A 175 -22.18 -26.77 -0.08
C PRO A 175 -22.47 -25.95 1.18
N VAL A 176 -23.28 -26.52 2.06
CA VAL A 176 -23.55 -25.98 3.40
C VAL A 176 -22.80 -26.82 4.44
N PHE A 177 -22.14 -26.15 5.37
CA PHE A 177 -21.35 -26.76 6.43
C PHE A 177 -22.19 -26.87 7.70
N SER A 178 -22.06 -27.95 8.47
CA SER A 178 -22.79 -28.12 9.74
C SER A 178 -22.30 -27.19 10.86
N LYS A 179 -21.16 -26.53 10.67
CA LYS A 179 -20.51 -25.61 11.59
C LYS A 179 -19.96 -24.43 10.81
N GLU A 180 -20.08 -23.24 11.39
CA GLU A 180 -19.50 -22.02 10.84
C GLU A 180 -18.02 -21.89 11.18
N SER A 181 -17.30 -21.01 10.47
CA SER A 181 -15.92 -20.67 10.85
C SER A 181 -15.89 -20.15 12.30
N GLY A 182 -14.83 -20.43 13.04
CA GLY A 182 -14.81 -20.09 14.47
C GLY A 182 -13.67 -20.74 15.26
N SER A 183 -13.62 -20.36 16.53
CA SER A 183 -12.88 -21.09 17.57
C SER A 183 -13.80 -22.11 18.24
N TYR A 184 -13.24 -23.29 18.50
CA TYR A 184 -13.91 -24.41 19.14
C TYR A 184 -12.98 -24.98 20.20
N GLU A 185 -13.53 -25.28 21.39
CA GLU A 185 -12.78 -25.92 22.47
C GLU A 185 -12.37 -27.34 22.05
N ASP A 186 -13.36 -28.16 21.69
CA ASP A 186 -13.17 -29.56 21.36
C ASP A 186 -13.09 -29.84 19.85
N SER A 187 -12.48 -30.98 19.53
CA SER A 187 -12.58 -31.57 18.19
C SER A 187 -14.03 -31.99 17.90
N PHE A 188 -14.44 -31.92 16.62
CA PHE A 188 -15.82 -32.22 16.24
C PHE A 188 -15.92 -32.85 14.84
N GLU A 189 -17.07 -33.46 14.59
CA GLU A 189 -17.41 -34.04 13.28
C GLU A 189 -18.18 -33.03 12.43
N LEU A 190 -17.58 -32.61 11.33
CA LEU A 190 -18.13 -31.67 10.36
C LEU A 190 -18.91 -32.41 9.27
N ALA A 191 -20.21 -32.13 9.16
CA ALA A 191 -21.02 -32.61 8.07
C ALA A 191 -21.16 -31.56 6.96
N LEU A 192 -21.16 -32.01 5.71
CA LEU A 192 -21.41 -31.19 4.52
C LEU A 192 -22.72 -31.60 3.86
N TYR A 193 -23.49 -30.62 3.39
CA TYR A 193 -24.78 -30.80 2.74
C TYR A 193 -24.81 -30.07 1.40
N ALA A 194 -25.60 -30.57 0.45
CA ALA A 194 -25.80 -29.99 -0.86
C ALA A 194 -27.20 -30.37 -1.38
N PRO A 195 -27.71 -29.76 -2.46
CA PRO A 195 -28.97 -30.16 -3.07
C PRO A 195 -29.02 -31.67 -3.36
N LYS A 196 -30.22 -32.25 -3.29
CA LYS A 196 -30.44 -33.67 -3.56
C LYS A 196 -29.89 -34.04 -4.95
N GLY A 197 -29.15 -35.15 -5.01
CA GLY A 197 -28.52 -35.65 -6.24
C GLY A 197 -27.09 -35.10 -6.48
N SER A 198 -26.67 -34.06 -5.74
CA SER A 198 -25.33 -33.50 -5.86
C SER A 198 -24.28 -34.33 -5.11
N ARG A 199 -23.05 -34.33 -5.62
CA ARG A 199 -21.84 -34.85 -4.95
C ARG A 199 -21.01 -33.69 -4.43
N ILE A 200 -20.39 -33.84 -3.26
CA ILE A 200 -19.55 -32.79 -2.65
C ILE A 200 -18.08 -33.21 -2.74
N TYR A 201 -17.23 -32.27 -3.09
CA TYR A 201 -15.77 -32.44 -3.18
C TYR A 201 -15.08 -31.39 -2.34
N TYR A 202 -14.02 -31.78 -1.61
CA TYR A 202 -13.33 -30.87 -0.69
C TYR A 202 -11.82 -31.08 -0.60
N THR A 203 -11.12 -30.03 -0.18
CA THR A 203 -9.67 -30.00 0.07
C THR A 203 -9.38 -29.42 1.46
N THR A 204 -8.19 -29.72 1.98
CA THR A 204 -7.76 -29.37 3.35
C THR A 204 -6.48 -28.55 3.42
N ASP A 205 -5.88 -28.22 2.27
CA ASP A 205 -4.61 -27.48 2.15
C ASP A 205 -4.77 -26.10 1.47
N GLY A 206 -6.01 -25.71 1.23
CA GLY A 206 -6.38 -24.47 0.54
C GLY A 206 -6.47 -24.57 -0.99
N SER A 207 -6.15 -25.72 -1.60
CA SER A 207 -6.28 -25.93 -3.05
C SER A 207 -7.73 -25.85 -3.52
N GLU A 208 -7.95 -25.40 -4.76
CA GLU A 208 -9.31 -25.41 -5.31
C GLU A 208 -9.79 -26.85 -5.50
N PRO A 209 -10.93 -27.27 -4.94
CA PRO A 209 -11.44 -28.62 -5.16
C PRO A 209 -11.72 -28.86 -6.65
N SER A 210 -11.39 -30.05 -7.14
CA SER A 210 -11.62 -30.45 -8.53
C SER A 210 -11.82 -31.95 -8.65
N VAL A 211 -12.85 -32.33 -9.41
CA VAL A 211 -13.19 -33.74 -9.72
C VAL A 211 -12.02 -34.46 -10.39
N ASP A 212 -11.25 -33.76 -11.23
CA ASP A 212 -10.11 -34.33 -11.97
C ASP A 212 -8.95 -34.78 -11.08
N THR A 213 -8.92 -34.31 -9.83
CA THR A 213 -7.85 -34.60 -8.88
C THR A 213 -8.27 -35.59 -7.79
N VAL A 214 -9.49 -36.12 -7.85
CA VAL A 214 -10.00 -37.09 -6.88
C VAL A 214 -9.23 -38.40 -7.00
N GLY A 215 -8.75 -38.91 -5.86
CA GLY A 215 -7.94 -40.13 -5.80
C GLY A 215 -6.55 -40.01 -6.43
N SER A 216 -6.15 -38.81 -6.87
CA SER A 216 -4.77 -38.57 -7.31
C SER A 216 -3.80 -38.66 -6.13
N LYS A 217 -2.52 -38.89 -6.41
CA LYS A 217 -1.45 -38.83 -5.41
C LYS A 217 -0.86 -37.43 -5.36
N GLU A 218 -0.46 -37.00 -4.16
CA GLU A 218 0.30 -35.76 -4.00
C GLU A 218 1.55 -35.78 -4.90
N ASN A 219 1.71 -34.76 -5.73
CA ASN A 219 2.88 -34.61 -6.57
C ASN A 219 3.93 -33.76 -5.84
N THR A 220 4.77 -34.44 -5.06
CA THR A 220 5.83 -33.81 -4.25
C THR A 220 6.96 -33.20 -5.07
N SER A 221 7.00 -33.46 -6.39
CA SER A 221 7.95 -32.81 -7.31
C SER A 221 7.49 -31.41 -7.76
N LYS A 222 6.22 -31.05 -7.53
CA LYS A 222 5.71 -29.70 -7.79
C LYS A 222 5.86 -28.83 -6.56
N VAL A 223 6.06 -27.53 -6.79
CA VAL A 223 6.12 -26.51 -5.74
C VAL A 223 5.04 -25.45 -6.00
N PRO A 224 4.06 -25.30 -5.10
CA PRO A 224 3.84 -26.13 -3.91
C PRO A 224 3.20 -27.49 -4.28
N ALA A 225 3.44 -28.50 -3.45
CA ALA A 225 2.72 -29.77 -3.56
C ALA A 225 1.30 -29.62 -2.98
N LYS A 226 0.31 -30.15 -3.70
CA LYS A 226 -1.12 -30.06 -3.33
C LYS A 226 -1.64 -31.43 -2.91
N LEU A 227 -2.47 -31.44 -1.87
CA LEU A 227 -3.25 -32.61 -1.50
C LEU A 227 -4.31 -32.89 -2.57
N PRO A 228 -4.68 -34.16 -2.80
CA PRO A 228 -5.75 -34.51 -3.71
C PRO A 228 -7.10 -34.00 -3.19
N THR A 229 -8.03 -33.78 -4.11
CA THR A 229 -9.43 -33.53 -3.77
C THR A 229 -10.05 -34.81 -3.20
N ASN A 230 -10.84 -34.67 -2.15
CA ASN A 230 -11.60 -35.74 -1.53
C ASN A 230 -13.05 -35.64 -1.99
N GLU A 231 -13.68 -36.78 -2.26
CA GLU A 231 -15.14 -36.86 -2.36
C GLU A 231 -15.69 -37.05 -0.94
N TYR A 232 -16.65 -36.20 -0.55
CA TYR A 232 -17.29 -36.28 0.76
C TYR A 232 -18.23 -37.49 0.80
N LYS A 233 -17.89 -38.47 1.66
CA LYS A 233 -18.65 -39.70 1.88
C LYS A 233 -19.04 -39.91 3.34
N GLU A 234 -18.28 -39.31 4.25
CA GLU A 234 -18.43 -39.38 5.69
C GLU A 234 -18.08 -38.03 6.30
N LYS A 235 -18.47 -37.82 7.57
CA LYS A 235 -18.16 -36.59 8.30
C LYS A 235 -16.65 -36.39 8.39
N ILE A 236 -16.23 -35.13 8.39
CA ILE A 236 -14.82 -34.74 8.46
C ILE A 236 -14.48 -34.44 9.92
N THR A 237 -13.53 -35.17 10.50
CA THR A 237 -13.00 -34.83 11.82
C THR A 237 -12.20 -33.53 11.76
N VAL A 238 -12.70 -32.48 12.41
CA VAL A 238 -12.00 -31.21 12.62
C VAL A 238 -11.38 -31.23 14.01
N LYS A 239 -10.06 -31.03 14.08
CA LYS A 239 -9.26 -31.15 15.32
C LYS A 239 -8.14 -30.11 15.37
N ASN A 240 -7.44 -30.02 16.51
CA ASN A 240 -6.22 -29.25 16.64
C ASN A 240 -5.12 -29.88 15.76
N ARG A 241 -4.49 -29.06 14.92
CA ARG A 241 -3.49 -29.48 13.93
C ARG A 241 -2.07 -29.01 14.25
N ASP A 242 -1.84 -28.39 15.41
CA ASP A 242 -0.54 -27.76 15.70
C ASP A 242 0.62 -28.77 15.60
N SER A 243 0.41 -30.01 16.04
CA SER A 243 1.38 -31.10 15.96
C SER A 243 1.62 -31.64 14.54
N GLU A 244 0.80 -31.27 13.55
CA GLU A 244 0.95 -31.71 12.17
C GLU A 244 2.09 -30.96 11.46
N ALA A 245 2.74 -31.63 10.50
CA ALA A 245 3.84 -31.06 9.74
C ALA A 245 3.41 -29.81 8.93
N ASN A 246 4.31 -28.84 8.81
CA ASN A 246 4.10 -27.66 7.99
C ASN A 246 4.11 -28.06 6.51
N ARG A 247 3.11 -27.61 5.76
CA ARG A 247 3.01 -27.71 4.30
C ARG A 247 3.48 -26.43 3.64
N LEU A 248 2.88 -25.28 3.96
CA LEU A 248 3.22 -24.01 3.32
C LEU A 248 4.57 -23.47 3.84
N CYS A 249 4.77 -23.49 5.16
CA CYS A 249 6.02 -23.15 5.85
C CYS A 249 7.03 -24.32 5.85
N SER A 250 6.98 -25.20 4.85
CA SER A 250 7.89 -26.33 4.76
C SER A 250 9.28 -25.93 4.25
N ARG A 251 10.29 -26.74 4.57
CA ARG A 251 11.65 -26.60 4.03
C ARG A 251 11.71 -26.69 2.50
N VAL A 252 10.69 -27.30 1.87
CA VAL A 252 10.57 -27.40 0.41
C VAL A 252 10.09 -26.09 -0.21
N ASN A 253 9.12 -25.43 0.43
CA ASN A 253 8.46 -24.24 -0.12
C ASN A 253 9.22 -22.95 0.18
N ILE A 254 9.78 -22.81 1.38
CA ILE A 254 10.47 -21.60 1.84
C ILE A 254 11.55 -21.10 0.86
N PRO A 255 12.43 -21.93 0.28
CA PRO A 255 13.45 -21.45 -0.65
C PRO A 255 12.89 -20.70 -1.87
N TYR A 256 11.64 -20.96 -2.26
CA TYR A 256 11.00 -20.30 -3.39
C TYR A 256 10.39 -18.94 -3.03
N MET A 257 10.34 -18.57 -1.75
CA MET A 257 9.78 -17.30 -1.27
C MET A 257 10.84 -16.20 -1.11
N TYR A 258 12.11 -16.57 -1.10
CA TYR A 258 13.22 -15.67 -0.77
C TYR A 258 14.06 -15.36 -2.00
N ASP A 259 14.68 -14.17 -1.99
CA ASP A 259 15.68 -13.81 -2.98
C ASP A 259 17.01 -14.45 -2.59
N PRO A 260 17.55 -15.41 -3.36
CA PRO A 260 18.84 -16.04 -3.04
C PRO A 260 20.02 -15.05 -3.12
N MET A 261 19.79 -13.83 -3.65
CA MET A 261 20.79 -12.77 -3.71
C MET A 261 20.67 -11.75 -2.57
N ASP A 262 19.67 -11.87 -1.69
CA ASP A 262 19.55 -11.03 -0.49
C ASP A 262 20.41 -11.62 0.63
N TYR A 263 21.65 -11.13 0.73
CA TYR A 263 22.63 -11.57 1.73
C TYR A 263 22.25 -11.17 3.17
N TYR A 264 21.33 -10.23 3.36
CA TYR A 264 20.96 -9.71 4.66
C TYR A 264 19.77 -10.45 5.27
N ASN A 265 18.89 -11.00 4.44
CA ASN A 265 17.60 -11.56 4.87
C ASN A 265 17.39 -12.97 4.29
N GLY A 266 18.25 -13.90 4.70
CA GLY A 266 18.15 -15.30 4.32
C GLY A 266 16.89 -16.00 4.87
N PRO A 267 16.54 -17.17 4.32
CA PRO A 267 15.40 -17.94 4.79
C PRO A 267 15.60 -18.42 6.22
N PHE A 268 14.59 -18.19 7.07
CA PHE A 268 14.45 -18.91 8.33
C PHE A 268 13.55 -20.11 8.12
N TYR A 269 13.97 -21.27 8.63
CA TYR A 269 13.22 -22.52 8.52
C TYR A 269 12.71 -22.90 9.91
N PRO A 270 11.41 -22.72 10.22
CA PRO A 270 10.87 -23.22 11.46
C PRO A 270 11.02 -24.74 11.53
N GLU A 271 11.13 -25.28 12.75
CA GLU A 271 11.09 -26.73 12.96
C GLU A 271 9.78 -27.32 12.42
N VAL A 272 9.78 -28.63 12.17
CA VAL A 272 8.56 -29.34 11.75
C VAL A 272 7.48 -29.11 12.82
N SER A 273 6.25 -28.89 12.37
CA SER A 273 5.06 -28.60 13.21
C SER A 273 5.16 -27.35 14.11
N ALA A 274 6.24 -26.58 14.07
CA ALA A 274 6.48 -25.48 15.02
C ALA A 274 5.61 -24.22 14.87
N VAL A 275 4.63 -24.21 13.96
CA VAL A 275 3.71 -23.09 13.80
C VAL A 275 2.28 -23.50 14.16
N PRO A 276 1.52 -22.66 14.89
CA PRO A 276 0.10 -22.87 15.12
C PRO A 276 -0.68 -23.03 13.81
N LYS A 277 -1.76 -23.80 13.85
CA LYS A 277 -2.58 -24.12 12.67
C LYS A 277 -4.07 -24.00 12.93
N ALA A 278 -4.76 -23.58 11.88
CA ALA A 278 -6.18 -23.73 11.69
C ALA A 278 -6.47 -24.92 10.75
N THR A 279 -7.61 -25.56 10.94
CA THR A 279 -8.18 -26.46 9.95
C THR A 279 -8.93 -25.64 8.92
N VAL A 280 -8.53 -25.73 7.65
CA VAL A 280 -9.20 -25.05 6.54
C VAL A 280 -9.85 -26.08 5.65
N ILE A 281 -11.13 -25.90 5.32
CA ILE A 281 -11.88 -26.79 4.43
C ILE A 281 -12.45 -25.94 3.29
N ARG A 282 -12.11 -26.30 2.05
CA ARG A 282 -12.75 -25.73 0.84
C ARG A 282 -13.61 -26.82 0.22
N ALA A 283 -14.87 -26.53 -0.08
CA ALA A 283 -15.78 -27.51 -0.68
C ALA A 283 -16.57 -26.91 -1.85
N MET A 284 -16.81 -27.73 -2.87
CA MET A 284 -17.73 -27.45 -3.99
C MET A 284 -18.71 -28.62 -4.17
N ALA A 285 -19.89 -28.34 -4.69
CA ALA A 285 -20.85 -29.36 -5.09
C ALA A 285 -20.86 -29.51 -6.63
N VAL A 286 -21.21 -30.71 -7.08
CA VAL A 286 -21.40 -31.06 -8.49
C VAL A 286 -22.78 -31.69 -8.64
N ASP A 287 -23.63 -31.10 -9.48
CA ASP A 287 -24.98 -31.64 -9.74
C ASP A 287 -24.94 -32.88 -10.66
N GLU A 288 -26.10 -33.52 -10.85
CA GLU A 288 -26.24 -34.70 -11.73
C GLU A 288 -25.87 -34.43 -13.19
N LYS A 289 -25.83 -33.16 -13.61
CA LYS A 289 -25.46 -32.74 -14.98
C LYS A 289 -23.97 -32.41 -15.10
N GLY A 290 -23.21 -32.46 -14.00
CA GLY A 290 -21.79 -32.13 -13.95
C GLY A 290 -21.49 -30.63 -13.78
N ASN A 291 -22.50 -29.79 -13.49
CA ASN A 291 -22.26 -28.38 -13.20
C ASN A 291 -21.67 -28.22 -11.80
N THR A 292 -20.69 -27.32 -11.67
CA THR A 292 -19.99 -27.06 -10.41
C THR A 292 -20.55 -25.82 -9.72
N SER A 293 -20.77 -25.89 -8.41
CA SER A 293 -21.08 -24.71 -7.59
C SER A 293 -19.86 -23.79 -7.45
N LYS A 294 -20.06 -22.61 -6.84
CA LYS A 294 -18.94 -21.87 -6.24
C LYS A 294 -18.37 -22.66 -5.06
N THR A 295 -17.08 -22.46 -4.80
CA THR A 295 -16.41 -23.04 -3.64
C THR A 295 -16.72 -22.24 -2.38
N VAL A 296 -17.12 -22.94 -1.32
CA VAL A 296 -17.29 -22.40 0.02
C VAL A 296 -16.08 -22.78 0.85
N THR A 297 -15.55 -21.84 1.63
CA THR A 297 -14.37 -22.05 2.48
C THR A 297 -14.73 -21.76 3.93
N LYS A 298 -14.33 -22.64 4.85
CA LYS A 298 -14.44 -22.44 6.30
C LYS A 298 -13.11 -22.64 7.00
N THR A 299 -12.89 -21.86 8.06
CA THR A 299 -11.69 -21.90 8.91
C THR A 299 -12.08 -22.23 10.34
N TYR A 300 -11.43 -23.24 10.92
CA TYR A 300 -11.68 -23.70 12.29
C TYR A 300 -10.39 -23.68 13.10
N PHE A 301 -10.44 -22.98 14.23
CA PHE A 301 -9.42 -23.08 15.26
C PHE A 301 -9.95 -24.00 16.35
N VAL A 302 -9.21 -25.06 16.66
CA VAL A 302 -9.60 -26.05 17.69
C VAL A 302 -8.58 -26.01 18.81
N ASP A 303 -9.06 -26.04 20.05
CA ASP A 303 -8.25 -25.98 21.27
C ASP A 303 -7.39 -24.69 21.30
N LYS A 304 -8.03 -23.59 20.88
CA LYS A 304 -7.44 -22.24 20.79
C LYS A 304 -8.52 -21.18 20.98
N ASP A 305 -8.51 -20.51 22.13
CA ASP A 305 -9.19 -19.24 22.27
C ASP A 305 -8.35 -18.15 21.61
N LEU A 306 -8.79 -17.67 20.44
CA LEU A 306 -8.06 -16.62 19.71
C LEU A 306 -8.02 -15.30 20.48
N ALA A 307 -9.06 -14.99 21.26
CA ALA A 307 -9.14 -13.75 22.02
C ALA A 307 -8.09 -13.72 23.14
N GLU A 308 -7.79 -14.89 23.72
CA GLU A 308 -6.71 -15.05 24.69
C GLU A 308 -5.33 -15.12 24.01
N VAL A 309 -5.17 -16.02 23.03
CA VAL A 309 -3.86 -16.31 22.40
C VAL A 309 -3.31 -15.11 21.63
N TYR A 310 -4.19 -14.33 20.99
CA TYR A 310 -3.83 -13.18 20.17
C TYR A 310 -4.38 -11.86 20.72
N LYS A 311 -4.56 -11.79 22.04
CA LYS A 311 -5.01 -10.58 22.75
C LYS A 311 -4.34 -9.31 22.22
N ASN A 312 -5.14 -8.27 21.99
CA ASN A 312 -4.75 -6.98 21.39
C ASN A 312 -4.41 -7.04 19.89
N ALA A 313 -4.76 -8.11 19.19
CA ALA A 313 -4.67 -8.20 17.74
C ALA A 313 -5.92 -8.88 17.15
N SER A 314 -6.35 -8.37 16.01
CA SER A 314 -7.27 -9.12 15.16
C SER A 314 -6.57 -10.32 14.53
N VAL A 315 -7.33 -11.34 14.12
CA VAL A 315 -6.81 -12.49 13.37
C VAL A 315 -7.46 -12.55 12.00
N ILE A 316 -6.67 -12.78 10.96
CA ILE A 316 -7.18 -12.94 9.60
C ILE A 316 -6.72 -14.27 9.03
N SER A 317 -7.68 -15.12 8.68
CA SER A 317 -7.43 -16.36 7.93
C SER A 317 -7.57 -16.08 6.45
N VAL A 318 -6.55 -16.39 5.67
CA VAL A 318 -6.51 -16.21 4.23
C VAL A 318 -6.25 -17.56 3.58
N VAL A 319 -7.20 -18.01 2.77
CA VAL A 319 -7.15 -19.32 2.10
C VAL A 319 -7.24 -19.14 0.60
N THR A 320 -6.22 -19.60 -0.11
CA THR A 320 -6.11 -19.54 -1.57
C THR A 320 -5.51 -20.82 -2.10
N ASP A 321 -5.77 -21.14 -3.38
CA ASP A 321 -5.05 -22.22 -4.03
C ASP A 321 -3.53 -22.02 -3.88
N PRO A 322 -2.77 -23.01 -3.36
CA PRO A 322 -1.32 -22.92 -3.18
C PRO A 322 -0.56 -22.45 -4.44
N ASP A 323 -1.05 -22.77 -5.64
CA ASP A 323 -0.46 -22.30 -6.89
C ASP A 323 -0.49 -20.77 -7.00
N ASN A 324 -1.50 -20.11 -6.44
CA ASN A 324 -1.58 -18.64 -6.38
C ASN A 324 -0.45 -18.04 -5.52
N LEU A 325 0.17 -18.81 -4.64
CA LEU A 325 1.27 -18.38 -3.79
C LEU A 325 2.63 -18.73 -4.41
N LEU A 326 2.84 -19.98 -4.83
CA LEU A 326 4.19 -20.49 -5.09
C LEU A 326 4.41 -21.12 -6.46
N SER A 327 3.36 -21.29 -7.28
CA SER A 327 3.56 -21.85 -8.63
C SER A 327 4.44 -20.93 -9.48
N GLU A 328 5.16 -21.52 -10.42
CA GLU A 328 5.98 -20.78 -11.37
C GLU A 328 5.20 -19.74 -12.17
N GLU A 329 4.00 -20.11 -12.61
CA GLU A 329 3.21 -19.31 -13.53
C GLU A 329 2.54 -18.11 -12.85
N LYS A 330 1.95 -18.32 -11.68
CA LYS A 330 1.07 -17.33 -11.05
C LYS A 330 1.33 -17.09 -9.57
N GLY A 331 2.28 -17.80 -8.96
CA GLY A 331 2.60 -17.70 -7.54
C GLY A 331 3.13 -16.33 -7.16
N ILE A 332 2.35 -15.55 -6.38
CA ILE A 332 2.69 -14.17 -6.03
C ILE A 332 3.83 -14.06 -5.00
N TYR A 333 4.04 -15.10 -4.18
CA TYR A 333 5.17 -15.20 -3.25
C TYR A 333 6.44 -15.71 -3.91
N ARG A 334 6.35 -16.31 -5.11
CA ARG A 334 7.47 -16.98 -5.74
C ARG A 334 8.57 -16.00 -6.16
N TYR A 335 9.82 -16.41 -5.96
CA TYR A 335 11.00 -15.77 -6.54
C TYR A 335 10.85 -15.61 -8.05
N GLY A 336 11.14 -14.39 -8.51
CA GLY A 336 10.93 -13.95 -9.88
C GLY A 336 9.52 -13.40 -10.17
N ASN A 337 8.55 -13.59 -9.28
CA ASN A 337 7.16 -13.20 -9.52
C ASN A 337 6.65 -12.02 -8.68
N TRP A 338 7.15 -11.80 -7.46
CA TRP A 338 6.63 -10.78 -6.53
C TRP A 338 6.76 -9.32 -7.00
N GLU A 339 7.59 -9.04 -8.00
CA GLU A 339 7.69 -7.70 -8.59
C GLU A 339 6.55 -7.38 -9.56
N ASN A 340 5.83 -8.41 -10.02
CA ASN A 340 4.72 -8.23 -10.95
C ASN A 340 3.52 -7.51 -10.30
N SER A 341 2.72 -6.87 -11.14
CA SER A 341 1.67 -5.95 -10.70
C SER A 341 0.49 -5.90 -11.69
N GLY A 342 -0.54 -5.14 -11.33
CA GLY A 342 -1.81 -5.05 -12.06
C GLY A 342 -2.83 -6.11 -11.64
N ALA A 343 -4.03 -6.01 -12.21
CA ALA A 343 -5.13 -6.95 -11.96
C ALA A 343 -4.75 -8.40 -12.30
N GLU A 344 -3.92 -8.61 -13.33
CA GLU A 344 -3.38 -9.93 -13.72
C GLU A 344 -2.54 -10.63 -12.63
N TRP A 345 -2.10 -9.88 -11.62
CA TRP A 345 -1.33 -10.40 -10.49
C TRP A 345 -2.11 -10.39 -9.18
N GLU A 346 -3.42 -10.11 -9.25
CA GLU A 346 -4.40 -10.32 -8.18
C GLU A 346 -4.82 -11.79 -8.13
N ARG A 347 -4.92 -12.35 -6.92
CA ARG A 347 -5.34 -13.73 -6.70
C ARG A 347 -6.59 -13.76 -5.83
N PRO A 348 -7.61 -14.55 -6.17
CA PRO A 348 -8.74 -14.74 -5.28
C PRO A 348 -8.28 -15.45 -4.01
N ALA A 349 -8.70 -14.95 -2.86
CA ALA A 349 -8.44 -15.56 -1.57
C ALA A 349 -9.69 -15.45 -0.71
N ALA A 350 -10.14 -16.57 -0.15
CA ALA A 350 -11.20 -16.58 0.86
C ALA A 350 -10.62 -16.02 2.15
N VAL A 351 -11.30 -15.04 2.73
CA VAL A 351 -10.89 -14.32 3.93
C VAL A 351 -11.95 -14.51 5.00
N THR A 352 -11.54 -15.01 6.16
CA THR A 352 -12.32 -14.96 7.41
C THR A 352 -11.60 -14.01 8.35
N TYR A 353 -12.25 -12.92 8.76
CA TYR A 353 -11.69 -11.94 9.69
C TYR A 353 -12.29 -12.15 11.08
N PHE A 354 -11.43 -12.32 12.06
CA PHE A 354 -11.78 -12.48 13.47
C PHE A 354 -11.35 -11.21 14.22
N GLU A 355 -12.27 -10.66 14.99
CA GLU A 355 -12.01 -9.54 15.86
C GLU A 355 -11.30 -9.99 17.15
N GLU A 356 -10.81 -9.05 17.96
CA GLU A 356 -10.08 -9.34 19.22
C GLU A 356 -10.89 -10.17 20.21
N ASP A 357 -12.22 -10.11 20.15
CA ASP A 357 -13.14 -10.91 20.98
C ASP A 357 -13.51 -12.26 20.35
N GLY A 358 -12.91 -12.61 19.20
CA GLY A 358 -13.19 -13.84 18.46
C GLY A 358 -14.43 -13.80 17.57
N THR A 359 -15.20 -12.71 17.55
CA THR A 359 -16.34 -12.55 16.63
C THR A 359 -15.87 -12.45 15.18
N ILE A 360 -16.76 -12.74 14.22
CA ILE A 360 -16.45 -12.70 12.78
C ILE A 360 -17.29 -11.60 12.10
N PRO A 361 -16.75 -10.38 11.95
CA PRO A 361 -17.46 -9.29 11.28
C PRO A 361 -17.72 -9.54 9.79
N PHE A 362 -16.82 -10.26 9.13
CA PHE A 362 -17.02 -10.64 7.72
C PHE A 362 -16.24 -11.90 7.34
N GLU A 363 -16.84 -12.64 6.40
CA GLU A 363 -16.23 -13.74 5.67
C GLU A 363 -16.57 -13.57 4.19
N THR A 364 -15.56 -13.38 3.32
CA THR A 364 -15.76 -13.14 1.88
C THR A 364 -14.53 -13.53 1.08
N THR A 365 -14.68 -13.76 -0.22
CA THR A 365 -13.53 -13.80 -1.14
C THR A 365 -13.10 -12.39 -1.50
N MET A 366 -11.79 -12.16 -1.47
CA MET A 366 -11.14 -10.89 -1.81
C MET A 366 -10.06 -11.11 -2.87
N GLY A 367 -9.70 -10.04 -3.57
CA GLY A 367 -8.47 -10.01 -4.35
C GLY A 367 -7.27 -9.79 -3.45
N MET A 368 -6.20 -10.58 -3.61
CA MET A 368 -4.96 -10.49 -2.83
C MET A 368 -3.75 -10.24 -3.74
N ARG A 369 -2.85 -9.32 -3.34
CA ARG A 369 -1.60 -8.99 -4.06
C ARG A 369 -0.44 -8.69 -3.12
N ILE A 370 0.80 -8.84 -3.61
CA ILE A 370 1.98 -8.36 -2.89
C ILE A 370 2.01 -6.81 -2.87
N HIS A 371 2.40 -6.26 -1.71
CA HIS A 371 2.66 -4.85 -1.46
C HIS A 371 4.16 -4.58 -1.21
N GLY A 372 4.59 -3.32 -1.30
CA GLY A 372 5.94 -2.86 -0.96
C GLY A 372 6.78 -2.53 -2.19
N ASN A 373 8.09 -2.44 -2.03
CA ASN A 373 9.06 -2.33 -3.13
C ASN A 373 10.23 -3.29 -2.86
N TYR A 374 11.22 -2.85 -2.07
CA TYR A 374 12.37 -3.69 -1.71
C TYR A 374 11.98 -4.88 -0.82
N THR A 375 11.07 -4.65 0.14
CA THR A 375 10.62 -5.63 1.15
C THR A 375 9.90 -6.86 0.57
N ARG A 376 9.52 -6.81 -0.73
CA ARG A 376 8.94 -7.94 -1.45
C ARG A 376 9.91 -9.12 -1.58
N ARG A 377 11.20 -8.94 -1.29
CA ARG A 377 12.23 -9.98 -1.34
C ARG A 377 12.30 -10.87 -0.10
N TRP A 378 11.72 -10.42 1.01
CA TRP A 378 11.76 -11.13 2.27
C TRP A 378 10.67 -12.20 2.36
N GLY A 379 10.83 -13.17 3.28
CA GLY A 379 9.89 -14.27 3.43
C GLY A 379 8.49 -13.86 3.86
N GLN A 380 8.40 -12.94 4.83
CA GLN A 380 7.13 -12.29 5.16
C GLN A 380 6.92 -11.07 4.26
N LYS A 381 6.05 -11.20 3.26
CA LYS A 381 5.72 -10.12 2.31
C LYS A 381 4.46 -9.38 2.78
N SER A 382 4.46 -8.06 2.64
CA SER A 382 3.24 -7.28 2.82
C SER A 382 2.18 -7.63 1.77
N LEU A 383 0.91 -7.60 2.14
CA LEU A 383 -0.22 -7.97 1.29
C LEU A 383 -1.24 -6.84 1.15
N ARG A 384 -1.82 -6.67 -0.04
CA ARG A 384 -2.99 -5.82 -0.29
C ARG A 384 -4.21 -6.70 -0.47
N PHE A 385 -5.32 -6.27 0.10
CA PHE A 385 -6.63 -6.91 -0.05
C PHE A 385 -7.60 -5.95 -0.73
N TYR A 386 -8.39 -6.45 -1.68
CA TYR A 386 -9.35 -5.69 -2.46
C TYR A 386 -10.73 -6.34 -2.38
N PHE A 387 -11.73 -5.56 -2.00
CA PHE A 387 -13.13 -5.96 -2.12
C PHE A 387 -13.55 -5.86 -3.59
N ARG A 388 -14.08 -6.96 -4.12
CA ARG A 388 -14.43 -7.18 -5.52
C ARG A 388 -15.82 -7.80 -5.58
N GLU A 389 -16.75 -7.11 -6.24
CA GLU A 389 -18.15 -7.55 -6.34
C GLU A 389 -18.26 -8.90 -7.07
N GLU A 390 -17.40 -9.11 -8.05
CA GLU A 390 -17.30 -10.36 -8.81
C GLU A 390 -16.75 -11.54 -7.98
N LEU A 391 -16.06 -11.28 -6.86
CA LEU A 391 -15.54 -12.32 -5.96
C LEU A 391 -16.44 -12.53 -4.74
N GLY A 392 -17.05 -11.46 -4.24
CA GLY A 392 -17.87 -11.47 -3.02
C GLY A 392 -18.39 -10.06 -2.74
N LEU A 393 -17.89 -9.42 -1.70
CA LEU A 393 -18.32 -8.06 -1.35
C LEU A 393 -17.67 -7.00 -2.25
N LYS A 394 -18.48 -6.03 -2.72
CA LYS A 394 -18.01 -4.84 -3.45
C LYS A 394 -17.13 -3.94 -2.58
N ASN A 395 -17.48 -3.79 -1.31
CA ASN A 395 -16.76 -3.07 -0.25
C ASN A 395 -17.27 -3.56 1.10
N LEU A 396 -16.52 -3.30 2.15
CA LEU A 396 -17.00 -3.41 3.52
C LEU A 396 -17.76 -2.13 3.86
N LYS A 397 -18.91 -2.24 4.52
CA LYS A 397 -19.74 -1.11 4.98
C LYS A 397 -20.28 -1.38 6.37
N GLY A 398 -20.41 -0.33 7.17
CA GLY A 398 -21.04 -0.38 8.50
C GLY A 398 -20.15 -0.95 9.61
N TYR A 399 -18.94 -1.40 9.28
CA TYR A 399 -17.97 -1.95 10.23
C TYR A 399 -16.69 -1.10 10.23
N GLN A 400 -16.19 -0.76 11.41
CA GLN A 400 -14.93 -0.03 11.58
C GLN A 400 -13.78 -1.03 11.68
N LEU A 401 -13.09 -1.25 10.56
CA LEU A 401 -12.02 -2.26 10.48
C LEU A 401 -10.80 -1.90 11.34
N ILE A 402 -10.53 -0.60 11.47
CA ILE A 402 -9.42 -0.06 12.25
C ILE A 402 -10.02 0.84 13.34
N PRO A 403 -10.09 0.37 14.59
CA PRO A 403 -10.58 1.18 15.71
C PRO A 403 -9.81 2.51 15.80
N GLY A 404 -10.54 3.60 16.01
CA GLY A 404 -9.98 4.95 16.09
C GLY A 404 -9.71 5.65 14.76
N ALA A 405 -9.80 4.94 13.62
CA ALA A 405 -9.78 5.60 12.31
C ALA A 405 -11.03 6.47 12.15
N VAL A 406 -10.83 7.76 11.90
CA VAL A 406 -11.89 8.76 11.70
C VAL A 406 -11.55 9.58 10.47
N ASN A 407 -12.59 10.00 9.73
CA ASN A 407 -12.43 10.88 8.60
C ASN A 407 -12.23 12.35 9.02
N ALA A 408 -12.11 13.26 8.06
CA ALA A 408 -11.89 14.69 8.32
C ALA A 408 -13.00 15.38 9.15
N ASP A 409 -14.23 14.83 9.15
CA ASP A 409 -15.34 15.30 10.01
C ASP A 409 -15.25 14.75 11.46
N GLY A 410 -14.26 13.93 11.77
CA GLY A 410 -14.15 13.18 13.02
C GLY A 410 -15.12 11.99 13.13
N LYS A 411 -15.73 11.56 12.02
CA LYS A 411 -16.65 10.40 12.02
C LYS A 411 -15.87 9.10 11.84
N PRO A 412 -16.24 8.01 12.55
CA PRO A 412 -15.59 6.71 12.37
C PRO A 412 -15.62 6.21 10.92
N THR A 413 -14.46 5.84 10.39
CA THR A 413 -14.35 5.26 9.04
C THR A 413 -14.98 3.86 9.05
N LYS A 414 -16.03 3.65 8.23
CA LYS A 414 -16.80 2.39 8.20
C LYS A 414 -17.01 1.82 6.80
N LYS A 415 -16.36 2.41 5.79
CA LYS A 415 -16.42 1.94 4.40
C LYS A 415 -15.01 1.71 3.89
N TYR A 416 -14.74 0.48 3.46
CA TYR A 416 -13.41 0.09 3.00
C TYR A 416 -13.50 -0.62 1.65
N LYS A 417 -12.78 -0.10 0.66
CA LYS A 417 -12.61 -0.77 -0.65
C LYS A 417 -11.40 -1.71 -0.68
N ARG A 418 -10.41 -1.42 0.18
CA ARG A 418 -9.12 -2.13 0.25
C ARG A 418 -8.40 -1.80 1.55
N PHE A 419 -7.52 -2.70 1.97
CA PHE A 419 -6.61 -2.51 3.10
C PHE A 419 -5.28 -3.21 2.84
N ILE A 420 -4.29 -2.97 3.71
CA ILE A 420 -2.95 -3.57 3.64
C ILE A 420 -2.70 -4.34 4.92
N LEU A 421 -2.08 -5.52 4.82
CA LEU A 421 -1.31 -6.13 5.89
C LEU A 421 0.17 -5.82 5.66
N ARG A 422 0.74 -4.89 6.42
CA ARG A 422 2.14 -4.44 6.29
C ARG A 422 3.02 -5.23 7.24
N ASN A 423 4.15 -5.73 6.74
CA ASN A 423 5.07 -6.61 7.48
C ASN A 423 6.01 -5.87 8.45
N GLY A 424 5.81 -4.56 8.67
CA GLY A 424 6.71 -3.71 9.48
C GLY A 424 7.91 -3.14 8.71
N GLY A 425 8.06 -3.44 7.42
CA GLY A 425 9.04 -2.80 6.55
C GLY A 425 10.49 -2.93 7.05
N ASN A 426 11.32 -1.89 6.99
CA ASN A 426 12.71 -1.96 7.48
C ASN A 426 12.83 -2.43 8.94
N GLU A 427 11.76 -2.30 9.73
CA GLU A 427 11.68 -2.72 11.12
C GLU A 427 11.18 -4.16 11.31
N TYR A 428 11.01 -4.94 10.24
CA TYR A 428 10.32 -6.24 10.27
C TYR A 428 10.90 -7.27 11.27
N ALA A 429 12.19 -7.13 11.60
CA ALA A 429 12.95 -8.01 12.49
C ALA A 429 12.99 -7.52 13.95
N TYR A 430 12.35 -6.38 14.26
CA TYR A 430 12.34 -5.73 15.56
C TYR A 430 10.94 -5.71 16.15
N SER A 431 10.32 -4.54 16.32
CA SER A 431 9.00 -4.39 16.95
C SER A 431 7.84 -4.31 15.95
N LYS A 432 8.13 -3.95 14.68
CA LYS A 432 7.16 -3.68 13.61
C LYS A 432 6.21 -2.51 13.88
N MET A 433 6.34 -1.79 14.99
CA MET A 433 5.37 -0.77 15.43
C MET A 433 5.83 0.67 15.14
N GLN A 434 7.06 0.92 14.73
CA GLN A 434 7.61 2.28 14.62
C GLN A 434 6.81 3.18 13.67
N ASP A 435 6.42 2.69 12.49
CA ASP A 435 5.61 3.48 11.56
C ASP A 435 4.25 3.83 12.18
N VAL A 436 3.60 2.85 12.83
CA VAL A 436 2.33 3.05 13.54
C VAL A 436 2.49 4.06 14.67
N PHE A 437 3.57 3.96 15.44
CA PHE A 437 3.89 4.87 16.53
C PHE A 437 4.06 6.30 16.01
N ILE A 438 4.91 6.49 15.00
CA ILE A 438 5.18 7.81 14.41
C ILE A 438 3.89 8.44 13.89
N GLN A 439 3.12 7.71 13.08
CA GLN A 439 1.88 8.22 12.52
C GLN A 439 0.86 8.56 13.61
N SER A 440 0.78 7.76 14.67
CA SER A 440 -0.09 8.06 15.81
C SER A 440 0.31 9.31 16.59
N LEU A 441 1.58 9.76 16.53
CA LEU A 441 2.02 10.97 17.21
C LEU A 441 1.66 12.23 16.42
N VAL A 442 1.39 12.12 15.12
CA VAL A 442 1.21 13.26 14.21
C VAL A 442 -0.14 13.23 13.49
N SER A 443 -1.09 12.45 13.99
CA SER A 443 -2.45 12.34 13.44
C SER A 443 -3.30 13.61 13.64
N ASP A 444 -2.83 14.56 14.44
CA ASP A 444 -3.43 15.88 14.65
C ASP A 444 -2.87 16.96 13.70
N ARG A 445 -1.98 16.59 12.78
CA ARG A 445 -1.32 17.51 11.83
C ARG A 445 -2.10 17.62 10.52
N ALA A 446 -1.82 18.67 9.74
CA ALA A 446 -2.59 19.02 8.54
C ALA A 446 -2.30 18.13 7.32
N PHE A 447 -1.28 17.27 7.36
CA PHE A 447 -1.05 16.25 6.34
C PHE A 447 -1.79 14.96 6.68
N THR A 448 -2.02 14.12 5.67
CA THR A 448 -2.74 12.86 5.85
C THR A 448 -1.86 11.79 6.50
N THR A 449 -2.39 11.09 7.50
CA THR A 449 -1.80 9.89 8.13
C THR A 449 -2.62 8.63 7.86
N GLN A 450 -2.05 7.46 8.09
CA GLN A 450 -2.70 6.15 8.01
C GLN A 450 -2.93 5.59 9.41
N SER A 451 -4.18 5.24 9.70
CA SER A 451 -4.53 4.45 10.87
C SER A 451 -4.14 2.98 10.68
N SER A 452 -3.82 2.31 11.79
CA SER A 452 -3.35 0.93 11.79
C SER A 452 -3.67 0.22 13.09
N ARG A 453 -3.74 -1.11 13.05
CA ARG A 453 -3.84 -1.99 14.22
C ARG A 453 -3.02 -3.28 14.04
N PRO A 454 -2.61 -3.96 15.12
CA PRO A 454 -2.04 -5.30 15.06
C PRO A 454 -3.01 -6.31 14.42
N CYS A 455 -2.49 -7.17 13.55
CA CYS A 455 -3.25 -8.24 12.93
C CYS A 455 -2.38 -9.48 12.68
N VAL A 456 -2.82 -10.63 13.15
CA VAL A 456 -2.16 -11.92 12.95
C VAL A 456 -2.71 -12.60 11.72
N LEU A 457 -1.83 -12.96 10.77
CA LEU A 457 -2.22 -13.69 9.56
C LEU A 457 -2.06 -15.20 9.76
N PHE A 458 -3.08 -15.96 9.38
CA PHE A 458 -2.98 -17.38 9.02
C PHE A 458 -3.12 -17.52 7.50
N LEU A 459 -2.16 -18.16 6.84
CA LEU A 459 -2.16 -18.35 5.38
C LEU A 459 -2.26 -19.84 5.06
N ASN A 460 -3.34 -20.23 4.37
CA ASN A 460 -3.72 -21.64 4.14
C ASN A 460 -3.70 -22.48 5.43
N GLY A 461 -4.18 -21.88 6.53
CA GLY A 461 -4.28 -22.54 7.82
C GLY A 461 -2.99 -22.57 8.64
N GLU A 462 -1.86 -22.05 8.17
CA GLU A 462 -0.62 -21.98 8.96
C GLU A 462 -0.37 -20.56 9.46
N TYR A 463 0.01 -20.42 10.73
CA TYR A 463 0.40 -19.14 11.31
C TYR A 463 1.50 -18.50 10.46
N TRP A 464 1.21 -17.32 9.96
CA TRP A 464 2.10 -16.55 9.10
C TRP A 464 2.75 -15.37 9.81
N GLY A 465 2.32 -15.03 11.02
CA GLY A 465 2.96 -13.98 11.83
C GLY A 465 2.16 -12.69 11.93
N LEU A 466 2.67 -11.82 12.80
CA LEU A 466 2.17 -10.47 13.00
C LEU A 466 2.40 -9.57 11.79
N TYR A 467 1.37 -8.80 11.47
CA TYR A 467 1.34 -7.68 10.54
C TYR A 467 0.67 -6.47 11.20
N ASN A 468 0.80 -5.32 10.57
CA ASN A 468 -0.05 -4.17 10.80
C ASN A 468 -1.16 -4.14 9.74
N LEU A 469 -2.42 -4.27 10.15
CA LEU A 469 -3.55 -3.98 9.30
C LEU A 469 -3.72 -2.46 9.25
N MET A 470 -3.55 -1.88 8.06
CA MET A 470 -3.57 -0.43 7.88
C MET A 470 -4.39 0.00 6.67
N GLU A 471 -4.77 1.27 6.68
CA GLU A 471 -5.45 1.93 5.57
C GLU A 471 -4.58 1.92 4.31
N ARG A 472 -5.17 2.21 3.16
CA ARG A 472 -4.44 2.34 1.90
C ARG A 472 -4.86 3.60 1.16
N TYR A 473 -3.93 4.55 1.08
CA TYR A 473 -4.08 5.71 0.20
C TYR A 473 -4.45 5.31 -1.22
N SER A 474 -5.45 6.02 -1.72
CA SER A 474 -6.01 5.91 -3.06
C SER A 474 -7.13 6.95 -3.23
N ASP A 475 -7.60 7.12 -4.46
CA ASP A 475 -8.83 7.83 -4.81
C ASP A 475 -10.03 7.47 -3.88
N ASN A 476 -10.27 6.18 -3.62
CA ASN A 476 -11.37 5.71 -2.77
C ASN A 476 -11.15 6.03 -1.30
N TYR A 477 -9.88 6.07 -0.85
CA TYR A 477 -9.58 6.49 0.51
C TYR A 477 -9.83 7.98 0.67
N LEU A 478 -9.40 8.79 -0.30
CA LEU A 478 -9.58 10.24 -0.26
C LEU A 478 -11.06 10.65 -0.35
N GLU A 479 -11.88 9.92 -1.13
CA GLU A 479 -13.35 10.10 -1.10
C GLU A 479 -13.94 9.88 0.29
N GLU A 480 -13.56 8.78 0.95
CA GLU A 480 -14.11 8.43 2.26
C GLU A 480 -13.60 9.36 3.37
N GLU A 481 -12.33 9.72 3.30
CA GLU A 481 -11.61 10.47 4.31
C GLU A 481 -11.90 11.98 4.24
N PHE A 482 -11.99 12.53 3.03
CA PHE A 482 -12.08 13.98 2.79
C PHE A 482 -13.35 14.42 2.04
N GLY A 483 -14.21 13.48 1.62
CA GLY A 483 -15.47 13.80 0.94
C GLY A 483 -15.31 14.30 -0.50
N VAL A 484 -14.11 14.24 -1.08
CA VAL A 484 -13.82 14.65 -2.46
C VAL A 484 -14.34 13.64 -3.48
N ASP A 485 -14.61 14.07 -4.71
CA ASP A 485 -14.92 13.12 -5.79
C ASP A 485 -13.66 12.31 -6.17
N LYS A 486 -13.71 10.99 -5.99
CA LYS A 486 -12.61 10.08 -6.36
C LYS A 486 -12.16 10.22 -7.82
N ASP A 487 -13.06 10.58 -8.75
CA ASP A 487 -12.73 10.71 -10.17
C ASP A 487 -12.08 12.08 -10.50
N ASN A 488 -12.12 13.00 -9.52
CA ASN A 488 -11.46 14.31 -9.53
C ASN A 488 -10.08 14.28 -8.86
N VAL A 489 -9.74 13.21 -8.13
CA VAL A 489 -8.48 13.08 -7.39
C VAL A 489 -7.27 12.87 -8.31
N VAL A 490 -6.16 13.52 -7.97
CA VAL A 490 -4.82 13.31 -8.54
C VAL A 490 -3.86 12.98 -7.41
N VAL A 491 -3.13 11.86 -7.53
CA VAL A 491 -2.12 11.44 -6.55
C VAL A 491 -0.77 11.26 -7.23
N ILE A 492 0.26 11.86 -6.64
CA ILE A 492 1.66 11.68 -7.02
C ILE A 492 2.35 10.89 -5.92
N LYS A 493 3.09 9.84 -6.29
CA LYS A 493 3.91 9.03 -5.40
C LYS A 493 5.30 8.87 -6.00
N ASN A 494 6.34 9.29 -5.28
CA ASN A 494 7.75 9.21 -5.71
C ASN A 494 7.94 9.74 -7.15
N ASP A 495 7.49 10.97 -7.42
CA ASP A 495 7.51 11.63 -8.74
C ASP A 495 6.73 10.94 -9.87
N GLU A 496 5.91 9.93 -9.57
CA GLU A 496 5.09 9.21 -10.53
C GLU A 496 3.59 9.41 -10.23
N LEU A 497 2.78 9.48 -11.28
CA LEU A 497 1.32 9.51 -11.15
C LEU A 497 0.83 8.15 -10.64
N ASP A 498 0.21 8.11 -9.46
CA ASP A 498 -0.37 6.90 -8.84
C ASP A 498 -1.87 6.79 -9.15
N GLU A 499 -2.62 7.88 -8.98
CA GLU A 499 -4.05 7.99 -9.32
C GLU A 499 -4.26 9.26 -10.17
N GLY A 500 -5.12 9.19 -11.19
CA GLY A 500 -5.41 10.30 -12.11
C GLY A 500 -5.23 9.95 -13.59
N LYS A 501 -5.33 10.96 -14.46
CA LYS A 501 -5.17 10.88 -15.92
C LYS A 501 -3.73 11.27 -16.30
N GLU A 502 -3.21 10.77 -17.42
CA GLU A 502 -1.81 11.04 -17.82
C GLU A 502 -1.51 12.55 -17.92
N GLU A 503 -2.50 13.34 -18.31
CA GLU A 503 -2.39 14.80 -18.44
C GLU A 503 -2.23 15.53 -17.08
N ASP A 504 -2.68 14.94 -15.97
CA ASP A 504 -2.59 15.55 -14.63
C ASP A 504 -1.19 15.72 -14.13
N TYR A 505 -0.25 14.94 -14.67
CA TYR A 505 1.14 15.08 -14.31
C TYR A 505 1.66 16.50 -14.57
N ALA A 506 1.06 17.24 -15.51
CA ALA A 506 1.38 18.65 -15.74
C ALA A 506 1.12 19.54 -14.52
N LEU A 507 0.15 19.21 -13.66
CA LEU A 507 -0.12 19.94 -12.41
C LEU A 507 1.03 19.78 -11.41
N TYR A 508 1.63 18.59 -11.36
CA TYR A 508 2.82 18.34 -10.55
C TYR A 508 4.05 19.03 -11.14
N GLU A 509 4.21 19.01 -12.47
CA GLU A 509 5.30 19.75 -13.14
C GLU A 509 5.20 21.27 -12.88
N GLN A 510 3.98 21.82 -12.79
CA GLN A 510 3.77 23.23 -12.40
C GLN A 510 4.23 23.51 -10.96
N LEU A 511 3.89 22.63 -10.00
CA LEU A 511 4.36 22.74 -8.62
C LEU A 511 5.89 22.72 -8.57
N GLN A 512 6.51 21.75 -9.24
CA GLN A 512 7.98 21.60 -9.26
C GLN A 512 8.68 22.76 -9.97
N ALA A 513 8.04 23.36 -10.99
CA ALA A 513 8.59 24.53 -11.69
C ALA A 513 8.72 25.78 -10.80
N MET A 514 8.03 25.83 -9.66
CA MET A 514 8.17 26.91 -8.69
C MET A 514 9.60 26.99 -8.12
N ALA A 515 10.37 25.90 -8.16
CA ALA A 515 11.78 25.89 -7.78
C ALA A 515 12.68 26.78 -8.65
N ASP A 516 12.25 27.10 -9.88
CA ASP A 516 12.99 27.98 -10.81
C ASP A 516 12.74 29.48 -10.52
N LEU A 517 11.83 29.82 -9.60
CA LEU A 517 11.53 31.21 -9.21
C LEU A 517 12.40 31.67 -8.04
N ASP A 518 12.61 32.98 -7.94
CA ASP A 518 13.20 33.58 -6.74
C ASP A 518 12.16 33.65 -5.62
N MET A 519 12.22 32.68 -4.72
CA MET A 519 11.31 32.54 -3.59
C MET A 519 11.60 33.51 -2.43
N SER A 520 12.72 34.25 -2.46
CA SER A 520 12.93 35.35 -1.50
C SER A 520 11.89 36.47 -1.68
N LEU A 521 11.30 36.58 -2.87
CA LEU A 521 10.24 37.53 -3.19
C LEU A 521 8.87 37.05 -2.71
N THR A 522 8.19 37.89 -1.92
CA THR A 522 6.85 37.62 -1.37
C THR A 522 5.84 37.16 -2.43
N ASP A 523 5.78 37.82 -3.59
CA ASP A 523 4.83 37.48 -4.65
C ASP A 523 4.99 36.05 -5.18
N ASN A 524 6.21 35.52 -5.22
CA ASN A 524 6.44 34.15 -5.67
C ASN A 524 6.07 33.14 -4.59
N TYR A 525 6.30 33.48 -3.31
CA TYR A 525 5.83 32.67 -2.19
C TYR A 525 4.29 32.64 -2.09
N GLU A 526 3.61 33.76 -2.33
CA GLU A 526 2.14 33.81 -2.40
C GLU A 526 1.56 32.96 -3.54
N LYS A 527 2.26 32.87 -4.68
CA LYS A 527 1.87 31.94 -5.76
C LYS A 527 1.98 30.48 -5.30
N PHE A 528 3.04 30.13 -4.58
CA PHE A 528 3.20 28.78 -4.03
C PHE A 528 2.07 28.44 -3.04
N LYS A 529 1.75 29.34 -2.11
CA LYS A 529 0.66 29.14 -1.13
C LYS A 529 -0.73 29.00 -1.77
N LYS A 530 -0.92 29.48 -3.00
CA LYS A 530 -2.16 29.23 -3.76
C LYS A 530 -2.24 27.81 -4.34
N MET A 531 -1.11 27.13 -4.52
CA MET A 531 -1.02 25.79 -5.10
C MET A 531 -0.99 24.67 -4.05
N VAL A 532 -0.64 24.99 -2.81
CA VAL A 532 -0.32 24.03 -1.75
C VAL A 532 -1.03 24.45 -0.47
N ASP A 533 -1.58 23.48 0.25
CA ASP A 533 -1.94 23.71 1.65
C ASP A 533 -0.64 23.89 2.45
N ILE A 534 -0.34 25.14 2.82
CA ILE A 534 0.96 25.48 3.40
C ILE A 534 1.19 24.79 4.75
N GLN A 535 0.14 24.56 5.54
CA GLN A 535 0.29 23.87 6.82
C GLN A 535 0.56 22.38 6.60
N SER A 536 -0.13 21.74 5.66
CA SER A 536 0.15 20.36 5.24
C SER A 536 1.61 20.19 4.80
N TYR A 537 2.15 21.15 4.03
CA TYR A 537 3.55 21.15 3.59
C TYR A 537 4.52 21.30 4.78
N LEU A 538 4.30 22.31 5.63
CA LEU A 538 5.17 22.59 6.78
C LEU A 538 5.18 21.41 7.76
N ASP A 539 4.01 20.90 8.14
CA ASP A 539 3.89 19.77 9.04
C ASP A 539 4.59 18.52 8.47
N TYR A 540 4.41 18.22 7.18
CA TYR A 540 5.00 17.04 6.55
C TYR A 540 6.54 17.12 6.52
N TYR A 541 7.11 18.22 6.02
CA TYR A 541 8.56 18.40 5.98
C TYR A 541 9.14 18.44 7.41
N ALA A 542 8.46 19.13 8.34
CA ALA A 542 8.90 19.18 9.72
C ALA A 542 8.89 17.79 10.37
N THR A 543 7.85 16.96 10.14
CA THR A 543 7.81 15.58 10.64
C THR A 543 8.92 14.73 10.04
N GLU A 544 9.09 14.68 8.72
CA GLU A 544 10.13 13.87 8.04
C GLU A 544 11.55 14.26 8.50
N ILE A 545 11.79 15.57 8.62
CA ILE A 545 13.02 16.10 9.20
C ILE A 545 13.13 15.65 10.65
N TYR A 546 12.12 15.87 11.49
CA TYR A 546 12.18 15.61 12.93
C TYR A 546 12.42 14.13 13.24
N ILE A 547 11.75 13.20 12.56
CA ILE A 547 11.97 11.75 12.78
C ILE A 547 13.32 11.27 12.23
N GLY A 548 13.96 12.07 11.38
CA GLY A 548 15.24 11.74 10.78
C GLY A 548 15.14 10.64 9.74
N ASN A 549 14.13 10.71 8.86
CA ASN A 549 13.92 9.71 7.82
C ASN A 549 15.09 9.70 6.82
N LYS A 550 15.60 8.50 6.53
CA LYS A 550 16.78 8.27 5.67
C LYS A 550 16.43 7.94 4.23
N ASP A 551 15.21 7.46 3.95
CA ASP A 551 14.77 7.20 2.57
C ASP A 551 14.15 8.44 1.90
N TRP A 552 13.95 9.52 2.65
CA TRP A 552 13.33 10.77 2.22
C TRP A 552 14.39 11.87 1.95
N PRO A 553 14.17 12.86 1.05
CA PRO A 553 13.02 13.05 0.15
C PRO A 553 13.15 12.38 -1.22
N ASP A 554 14.22 11.62 -1.49
CA ASP A 554 14.39 10.94 -2.79
C ASP A 554 13.34 9.84 -3.02
N ASN A 555 12.83 9.25 -1.94
CA ASN A 555 11.70 8.33 -1.89
C ASN A 555 10.74 8.72 -0.76
N ASN A 556 9.69 7.92 -0.59
CA ASN A 556 8.66 8.07 0.45
C ASN A 556 7.92 9.42 0.43
N VAL A 557 7.78 10.01 -0.76
CA VAL A 557 6.99 11.24 -0.98
C VAL A 557 5.68 10.89 -1.65
N GLN A 558 4.56 11.29 -1.04
CA GLN A 558 3.24 11.18 -1.64
C GLN A 558 2.41 12.41 -1.31
N LEU A 559 1.68 12.90 -2.31
CA LEU A 559 0.84 14.08 -2.21
C LEU A 559 -0.35 13.94 -3.15
N TRP A 560 -1.43 14.62 -2.81
CA TRP A 560 -2.67 14.59 -3.57
C TRP A 560 -3.29 15.98 -3.72
N ARG A 561 -4.17 16.11 -4.70
CA ARG A 561 -5.05 17.28 -4.89
C ARG A 561 -6.30 16.85 -5.65
N THR A 562 -7.31 17.70 -5.70
CA THR A 562 -8.36 17.63 -6.73
C THR A 562 -7.92 18.35 -8.01
N ARG A 563 -8.34 17.85 -9.17
CA ARG A 563 -8.04 18.50 -10.45
C ARG A 563 -8.78 19.82 -10.56
N GLU A 564 -10.08 19.80 -10.28
CA GLU A 564 -11.01 20.93 -10.33
C GLU A 564 -11.62 21.17 -8.95
N ASP A 565 -12.13 22.38 -8.73
CA ASP A 565 -12.92 22.69 -7.54
C ASP A 565 -14.25 21.96 -7.61
N ASP A 566 -14.49 21.06 -6.65
CA ASP A 566 -15.74 20.29 -6.54
C ASP A 566 -16.67 20.79 -5.43
N GLY A 567 -16.34 21.91 -4.78
CA GLY A 567 -17.14 22.55 -3.73
C GLY A 567 -17.05 21.88 -2.34
N SER A 568 -16.26 20.81 -2.19
CA SER A 568 -15.95 20.23 -0.87
C SER A 568 -14.83 21.00 -0.17
N ASP A 569 -14.72 20.86 1.16
CA ASP A 569 -13.71 21.55 1.97
C ASP A 569 -12.26 21.24 1.55
N TYR A 570 -12.03 20.06 0.99
CA TYR A 570 -10.73 19.61 0.48
C TYR A 570 -10.66 19.59 -1.06
N GLY A 571 -11.73 20.03 -1.72
CA GLY A 571 -11.90 20.13 -3.16
C GLY A 571 -11.17 21.31 -3.80
N ASP A 572 -10.46 22.11 -3.02
CA ASP A 572 -9.91 23.43 -3.38
C ASP A 572 -8.70 23.44 -4.32
N THR A 573 -8.38 22.33 -4.99
CA THR A 573 -7.28 22.17 -5.96
C THR A 573 -5.86 22.28 -5.40
N LYS A 574 -5.70 22.39 -4.08
CA LYS A 574 -4.37 22.48 -3.45
C LYS A 574 -3.73 21.11 -3.26
N TRP A 575 -2.41 21.08 -3.37
CA TRP A 575 -1.61 19.92 -3.00
C TRP A 575 -1.54 19.77 -1.47
N ARG A 576 -1.77 18.55 -1.00
CA ARG A 576 -1.65 18.12 0.40
C ARG A 576 -0.79 16.87 0.48
N TYR A 577 0.06 16.79 1.49
CA TYR A 577 1.00 15.67 1.65
C TYR A 577 0.37 14.52 2.42
N MET A 578 0.89 13.31 2.20
CA MET A 578 0.44 12.09 2.85
C MET A 578 1.64 11.28 3.34
N LEU A 579 1.74 11.10 4.65
CA LEU A 579 2.86 10.41 5.31
C LEU A 579 2.72 8.88 5.17
N TYR A 580 3.81 8.21 4.86
CA TYR A 580 3.89 6.74 4.83
C TYR A 580 5.35 6.26 4.89
N ASP A 581 5.57 5.01 5.33
CA ASP A 581 6.87 4.33 5.23
C ASP A 581 7.97 5.08 6.00
N THR A 582 7.68 5.30 7.28
CA THR A 582 8.50 6.12 8.18
C THR A 582 9.46 5.30 9.02
N GLU A 583 9.47 3.97 8.90
CA GLU A 583 10.29 3.12 9.78
C GLU A 583 11.81 3.24 9.55
N TYR A 584 12.25 3.73 8.39
CA TYR A 584 13.67 4.00 8.13
C TYR A 584 14.13 5.34 8.74
N SER A 585 13.77 5.54 10.01
CA SER A 585 13.96 6.76 10.80
C SER A 585 14.30 6.43 12.26
N MET A 586 14.32 7.42 13.15
CA MET A 586 14.53 7.26 14.60
C MET A 586 15.74 6.38 14.96
N ASN A 587 16.85 6.64 14.26
CA ASN A 587 18.13 5.95 14.42
C ASN A 587 18.09 4.42 14.24
N LEU A 588 17.15 3.88 13.45
CA LEU A 588 17.15 2.46 13.10
C LEU A 588 18.51 2.02 12.55
N TRP A 589 19.11 0.97 13.11
CA TRP A 589 20.46 0.48 12.78
C TRP A 589 21.61 1.46 13.07
N GLY A 590 21.42 2.44 13.97
CA GLY A 590 22.46 3.39 14.38
C GLY A 590 22.84 4.41 13.31
N GLN A 591 22.08 4.49 12.21
CA GLN A 591 22.47 5.21 11.00
C GLN A 591 22.37 6.73 11.08
N ASP A 592 21.72 7.28 12.11
CA ASP A 592 21.45 8.70 12.24
C ASP A 592 22.26 9.37 13.35
N ASN A 593 23.29 8.67 13.88
CA ASN A 593 24.11 9.12 14.99
C ASN A 593 23.25 9.64 16.16
N ASN A 594 22.26 8.83 16.54
CA ASN A 594 21.26 9.14 17.57
C ASN A 594 20.55 10.49 17.36
N GLY A 595 20.21 10.83 16.10
CA GLY A 595 19.50 12.06 15.77
C GLY A 595 20.41 13.28 15.54
N ASN A 596 21.72 13.13 15.44
CA ASN A 596 22.65 14.24 15.16
C ASN A 596 22.84 14.51 13.65
N THR A 597 22.24 13.73 12.75
CA THR A 597 22.34 14.07 11.32
C THR A 597 21.42 15.25 10.98
N ASN A 598 21.97 16.26 10.29
CA ASN A 598 21.23 17.45 9.88
C ASN A 598 20.35 17.17 8.65
N ARG A 599 19.18 16.58 8.93
CA ARG A 599 18.17 16.17 7.95
C ARG A 599 17.52 17.37 7.25
N LEU A 600 17.46 18.52 7.91
CA LEU A 600 17.01 19.79 7.32
C LEU A 600 17.94 20.21 6.17
N GLN A 601 19.25 20.20 6.40
CA GLN A 601 20.21 20.52 5.35
C GLN A 601 20.24 19.48 4.23
N GLU A 602 20.12 18.19 4.55
CA GLU A 602 20.02 17.15 3.53
C GLU A 602 18.79 17.33 2.63
N ALA A 603 17.64 17.69 3.20
CA ALA A 603 16.41 17.96 2.44
C ALA A 603 16.63 19.10 1.44
N ARG A 604 17.23 20.22 1.88
CA ARG A 604 17.58 21.34 1.00
C ARG A 604 18.52 20.92 -0.13
N ASN A 605 19.48 20.05 0.15
CA ASN A 605 20.44 19.61 -0.86
C ASN A 605 19.80 18.70 -1.93
N LYS A 606 18.69 18.03 -1.61
CA LYS A 606 18.06 17.01 -2.47
C LYS A 606 16.78 17.51 -3.16
N ASP A 607 16.03 18.38 -2.51
CA ASP A 607 14.78 18.93 -3.02
C ASP A 607 14.94 20.42 -3.37
N ALA A 608 14.93 20.68 -4.67
CA ALA A 608 15.14 22.02 -5.21
C ALA A 608 13.98 22.99 -4.89
N LEU A 609 12.75 22.50 -4.79
CA LEU A 609 11.60 23.35 -4.44
C LEU A 609 11.68 23.73 -2.97
N PHE A 610 11.96 22.76 -2.09
CA PHE A 610 12.14 23.02 -0.67
C PHE A 610 13.31 23.98 -0.39
N ASP A 611 14.46 23.80 -1.05
CA ASP A 611 15.58 24.75 -0.89
C ASP A 611 15.25 26.15 -1.41
N ALA A 612 14.50 26.26 -2.52
CA ALA A 612 14.02 27.55 -2.99
C ALA A 612 13.14 28.22 -1.91
N LEU A 613 12.16 27.50 -1.34
CA LEU A 613 11.31 28.01 -0.28
C LEU A 613 12.10 28.43 0.98
N CYS A 614 13.17 27.72 1.31
CA CYS A 614 14.09 28.08 2.40
C CYS A 614 14.85 29.41 2.18
N LYS A 615 14.71 30.07 1.03
CA LYS A 615 15.22 31.44 0.80
C LYS A 615 14.24 32.52 1.25
N ASN A 616 12.99 32.17 1.54
CA ASN A 616 11.99 33.07 2.08
C ASN A 616 12.06 33.12 3.62
N ASP A 617 12.18 34.32 4.19
CA ASP A 617 12.32 34.47 5.65
C ASP A 617 11.06 34.03 6.42
N SER A 618 9.87 34.32 5.90
CA SER A 618 8.61 33.89 6.53
C SER A 618 8.46 32.37 6.50
N PHE A 619 8.85 31.73 5.39
CA PHE A 619 8.85 30.26 5.31
C PHE A 619 9.83 29.62 6.30
N LYS A 620 11.09 30.11 6.36
CA LYS A 620 12.10 29.61 7.32
C LYS A 620 11.61 29.70 8.76
N GLN A 621 11.03 30.84 9.13
CA GLN A 621 10.50 31.05 10.47
C GLN A 621 9.35 30.08 10.76
N SER A 622 8.38 29.95 9.84
CA SER A 622 7.24 29.04 9.99
C SER A 622 7.68 27.58 10.13
N LEU A 623 8.70 27.15 9.37
CA LEU A 623 9.25 25.80 9.48
C LEU A 623 10.00 25.58 10.79
N ALA A 624 10.79 26.56 11.25
CA ALA A 624 11.47 26.50 12.54
C ALA A 624 10.47 26.40 13.69
N ASP A 625 9.39 27.19 13.65
CA ASP A 625 8.32 27.17 14.63
C ASP A 625 7.58 25.82 14.61
N THR A 626 7.27 25.28 13.42
CA THR A 626 6.62 23.97 13.28
C THR A 626 7.49 22.83 13.81
N LEU A 627 8.81 22.85 13.55
CA LEU A 627 9.75 21.86 14.08
C LEU A 627 9.81 21.89 15.61
N MET A 628 9.81 23.08 16.21
CA MET A 628 9.83 23.22 17.67
C MET A 628 8.48 22.87 18.29
N ASP A 629 7.38 23.21 17.64
CA ASP A 629 6.03 22.82 18.05
C ASP A 629 5.86 21.30 18.07
N LEU A 630 6.33 20.60 17.03
CA LEU A 630 6.40 19.13 17.01
C LEU A 630 7.24 18.58 18.15
N ALA A 631 8.39 19.20 18.45
CA ALA A 631 9.27 18.77 19.54
C ALA A 631 8.61 18.91 20.92
N ASP A 632 7.80 19.96 21.10
CA ASP A 632 7.19 20.33 22.38
C ASP A 632 5.84 19.69 22.64
N LYS A 633 5.15 19.27 21.59
CA LYS A 633 3.83 18.63 21.68
C LYS A 633 3.91 17.15 21.32
N ASN A 634 4.10 16.85 20.04
CA ASN A 634 3.93 15.50 19.48
C ASN A 634 5.06 14.55 19.88
N PHE A 635 6.30 15.05 19.88
CA PHE A 635 7.50 14.29 20.22
C PHE A 635 8.11 14.70 21.56
N LYS A 636 7.29 15.30 22.45
CA LYS A 636 7.74 15.61 23.81
C LYS A 636 8.17 14.32 24.49
N SER A 637 9.48 14.20 24.73
CA SER A 637 10.15 12.92 25.02
C SER A 637 9.45 12.07 26.08
N ALA A 638 9.06 12.66 27.22
CA ALA A 638 8.39 11.94 28.30
C ALA A 638 7.00 11.39 27.91
N ASP A 639 6.22 12.15 27.14
CA ASP A 639 4.85 11.76 26.77
C ASP A 639 4.87 10.77 25.60
N ALA A 640 5.74 11.00 24.61
CA ALA A 640 5.99 10.08 23.51
C ALA A 640 6.56 8.73 24.02
N ALA A 641 7.48 8.74 25.00
CA ALA A 641 8.01 7.51 25.60
C ALA A 641 6.93 6.69 26.32
N LYS A 642 5.99 7.34 27.04
CA LYS A 642 4.85 6.64 27.67
C LYS A 642 3.96 5.97 26.63
N LYS A 643 3.66 6.67 25.53
CA LYS A 643 2.87 6.11 24.42
C LYS A 643 3.60 4.93 23.77
N LEU A 644 4.91 5.04 23.60
CA LEU A 644 5.75 3.96 23.07
C LEU A 644 5.73 2.73 23.98
N ASP A 645 5.83 2.91 25.30
CA ASP A 645 5.76 1.80 26.26
C ASP A 645 4.41 1.09 26.26
N ALA A 646 3.32 1.85 26.17
CA ALA A 646 1.97 1.30 26.05
C ALA A 646 1.81 0.49 24.75
N MET A 647 2.32 1.01 23.63
CA MET A 647 2.31 0.29 22.35
C MET A 647 3.21 -0.95 22.40
N ALA A 648 4.39 -0.87 23.00
CA ALA A 648 5.29 -2.02 23.17
C ALA A 648 4.64 -3.12 24.01
N ALA A 649 3.86 -2.78 25.05
CA ALA A 649 3.14 -3.76 25.86
C ALA A 649 2.13 -4.57 25.03
N VAL A 650 1.49 -3.95 24.04
CA VAL A 650 0.60 -4.62 23.08
C VAL A 650 1.40 -5.53 22.13
N TYR A 651 2.52 -5.06 21.58
CA TYR A 651 3.28 -5.79 20.55
C TYR A 651 4.16 -6.92 21.11
N ARG A 652 4.68 -6.82 22.34
CA ARG A 652 5.59 -7.83 22.93
C ARG A 652 5.09 -9.28 22.84
N PRO A 653 3.89 -9.64 23.32
CA PRO A 653 3.43 -11.03 23.27
C PRO A 653 3.24 -11.52 21.82
N LEU A 654 2.77 -10.64 20.93
CA LEU A 654 2.58 -10.96 19.51
C LEU A 654 3.93 -11.18 18.80
N MET A 655 4.92 -10.36 19.11
CA MET A 655 6.27 -10.47 18.58
C MET A 655 7.02 -11.69 19.12
N ALA A 656 6.75 -12.11 20.35
CA ALA A 656 7.27 -13.37 20.89
C ALA A 656 6.79 -14.57 20.06
N GLN A 657 5.53 -14.58 19.61
CA GLN A 657 5.00 -15.62 18.72
C GLN A 657 5.59 -15.53 17.31
N TYR A 658 5.71 -14.31 16.77
CA TYR A 658 6.39 -14.07 15.49
C TYR A 658 7.84 -14.60 15.51
N LYS A 659 8.58 -14.37 16.61
CA LYS A 659 9.96 -14.83 16.79
C LYS A 659 10.09 -16.35 16.75
N LYS A 660 9.11 -17.10 17.26
CA LYS A 660 9.10 -18.58 17.13
C LYS A 660 9.12 -19.04 15.67
N ARG A 661 8.43 -18.31 14.77
CA ARG A 661 8.37 -18.63 13.34
C ARG A 661 9.54 -18.08 12.53
N PHE A 662 10.07 -16.90 12.87
CA PHE A 662 11.04 -16.18 12.03
C PHE A 662 12.44 -16.04 12.63
N GLY A 663 12.63 -16.40 13.89
CA GLY A 663 13.90 -16.28 14.61
C GLY A 663 14.29 -14.86 15.02
N ASN A 664 13.56 -13.83 14.58
CA ASN A 664 13.78 -12.42 14.91
C ASN A 664 12.52 -11.75 15.49
N GLY A 665 12.66 -10.57 16.06
CA GLY A 665 11.57 -9.84 16.72
C GLY A 665 11.98 -9.19 18.04
N ASP A 666 13.04 -8.39 18.04
CA ASP A 666 13.52 -7.69 19.24
C ASP A 666 12.76 -6.37 19.45
N VAL A 667 11.80 -6.39 20.37
CA VAL A 667 10.98 -5.22 20.71
C VAL A 667 11.71 -4.28 21.66
N ASP A 668 12.35 -4.82 22.70
CA ASP A 668 12.85 -4.02 23.81
C ASP A 668 14.07 -3.20 23.41
N SER A 669 15.02 -3.80 22.66
CA SER A 669 16.16 -3.04 22.12
C SER A 669 15.68 -1.91 21.20
N ARG A 670 14.66 -2.16 20.37
CA ARG A 670 14.12 -1.12 19.49
C ARG A 670 13.49 0.02 20.28
N VAL A 671 12.72 -0.30 21.32
CA VAL A 671 12.09 0.70 22.21
C VAL A 671 13.15 1.58 22.88
N GLU A 672 14.22 0.98 23.39
CA GLU A 672 15.34 1.72 23.99
C GLU A 672 15.99 2.69 22.99
N ASP A 673 16.26 2.23 21.77
CA ASP A 673 16.80 3.08 20.70
C ASP A 673 15.89 4.26 20.37
N MET A 674 14.57 4.04 20.27
CA MET A 674 13.60 5.11 20.00
C MET A 674 13.54 6.13 21.14
N LYS A 675 13.56 5.67 22.40
CA LYS A 675 13.60 6.56 23.58
C LYS A 675 14.87 7.40 23.60
N SER A 676 16.01 6.77 23.33
CA SER A 676 17.30 7.47 23.24
C SER A 676 17.29 8.54 22.15
N PHE A 677 16.77 8.21 20.98
CA PHE A 677 16.59 9.17 19.89
C PHE A 677 15.71 10.36 20.32
N MET A 678 14.52 10.10 20.87
CA MET A 678 13.59 11.16 21.26
C MET A 678 14.16 12.07 22.37
N ALA A 679 14.90 11.50 23.32
CA ALA A 679 15.57 12.27 24.37
C ALA A 679 16.62 13.24 23.80
N ASN A 680 17.34 12.86 22.75
CA ASN A 680 18.35 13.71 22.12
C ASN A 680 17.77 14.64 21.04
N ARG A 681 16.68 14.27 20.37
CA ARG A 681 16.31 14.89 19.09
C ARG A 681 16.02 16.39 19.16
N LYS A 682 15.34 16.85 20.20
CA LYS A 682 14.99 18.28 20.35
C LYS A 682 16.24 19.17 20.35
N SER A 683 17.28 18.81 21.10
CA SER A 683 18.51 19.62 21.17
C SER A 683 19.24 19.65 19.82
N GLN A 684 19.26 18.52 19.10
CA GLN A 684 19.84 18.44 17.76
C GLN A 684 19.06 19.29 16.74
N ILE A 685 17.73 19.28 16.79
CA ILE A 685 16.90 20.11 15.91
C ILE A 685 17.15 21.61 16.15
N LYS A 686 17.28 22.06 17.40
CA LYS A 686 17.66 23.46 17.69
C LYS A 686 18.98 23.85 17.02
N LYS A 687 19.99 22.99 17.15
CA LYS A 687 21.29 23.18 16.52
C LYS A 687 21.17 23.23 14.99
N HIS A 688 20.44 22.30 14.39
CA HIS A 688 20.26 22.26 12.93
C HIS A 688 19.51 23.47 12.38
N ILE A 689 18.51 23.99 13.11
CA ILE A 689 17.81 25.24 12.75
C ILE A 689 18.80 26.42 12.77
N GLN A 690 19.61 26.54 13.82
CA GLN A 690 20.63 27.58 13.91
C GLN A 690 21.66 27.48 12.77
N GLU A 691 22.16 26.28 12.48
CA GLU A 691 23.15 26.05 11.41
C GLU A 691 22.59 26.32 10.01
N SER A 692 21.39 25.84 9.73
CA SER A 692 20.81 25.92 8.38
C SER A 692 20.11 27.25 8.09
N PHE A 693 19.52 27.89 9.10
CA PHE A 693 18.71 29.11 8.93
C PHE A 693 19.26 30.34 9.66
N SER A 694 20.28 30.20 10.50
CA SER A 694 20.75 31.29 11.38
C SER A 694 19.67 31.86 12.31
N ILE A 695 18.69 31.02 12.69
CA ILE A 695 17.60 31.35 13.62
C ILE A 695 17.89 30.70 14.97
N THR A 696 17.85 31.48 16.05
CA THR A 696 17.94 30.97 17.41
C THR A 696 16.53 30.71 17.96
N VAL A 697 16.22 29.45 18.24
CA VAL A 697 14.95 29.02 18.81
C VAL A 697 15.08 28.74 20.31
N LYS A 698 14.00 29.00 21.08
CA LYS A 698 13.98 28.86 22.54
C LYS A 698 13.97 27.41 23.01
#